data_AF-A0A0F9ECE7-F1
#
_entry.id   AF-A0A0F9ECE7-F1
#
_cell.length_a   1.000
_cell.length_b   1.000
_cell.length_c   1.000
_cell.angle_alpha   90.00
_cell.angle_beta   90.00
_cell.angle_gamma   90.00
#
_symmetry.space_group_name_H-M   'P 1'
#
loop_
_entity.id
_entity.type
_entity.pdbx_description
1 polymer ?
#
loop_
_entity_poly.entity_id
_entity_poly.type
_entity_poly.pdbx_seq_one_letter_code
_entity_poly.pdbx_strand_id
1 'polypeptide(L)'
;YNSTYSFEDEDIGTSGTDIDFVDSTMLYDGACEIVSDWQGHKKVLRLQDDVTVAEDPQIYHSITQATSGTHEFWIGTTDVTKSYKFSYEEIGGNNIIALLIQSSKLYWIDDGDVWNIIVIPMLNDILYHIKVVWRVDNTMDLYVNGDLLVDNQPTNNNMVGGIERLYIRAQGDSTEYLYLDAYDESSSPGYSNGRNRLTENDDLLGHYPASHSFPFDDVGEAPEGWDNAAYTVIGSAWQEHRKVLKLTRDGSNPIIERDFYTDITSGTIELYMGSDDVTQLSHLRLYDGASSVIQINLYDDKLQYRYDGAYNPILDPILDNKWYHIKLDFETGAGLYKGLAADTFYITIDGTQYGPYPFNNVAPHVDKIYFTCNSGAVYNYYVDAIDYSWDPYYSVGRNINPTVANMLGQYPATYSFESDLVQTSGTVSGIIGISDYIDHAVLSGGAYSTVSIAQEIDGHRKVLELTNYGTADKYVTVYNYFENQMNPTFEFWWGVSSIVGKVSYIGFYDGVNQLVQLGVIDNDDLEYDDGVAWQEIKANVFAAGVLVHVKLVINLNTSSFDCYVNGELGVVGIPLLNDFVDGVDSMYVLTHPNDRDYSVYLDALGVSWDDNYLIGDNLHYNNFLGSETFENYNQTYPGDYYGTESFDYYTESDVYYGTYDFRDEADGTSGTSIDFVDFVNLY
;
A
#
# COMPACT_ATOMS: atom_id res chain seq x y z
N TYR A 1 -3.39 0.22 -15.26
CA TYR A 1 -4.24 -0.26 -14.16
C TYR A 1 -4.19 -1.78 -14.17
N ASN A 2 -4.04 -2.43 -13.01
CA ASN A 2 -3.96 -3.90 -12.93
C ASN A 2 -5.37 -4.50 -12.98
N SER A 3 -5.69 -5.39 -13.90
CA SER A 3 -7.08 -5.85 -14.11
C SER A 3 -7.12 -7.01 -15.10
N THR A 4 -8.07 -7.95 -15.10
CA THR A 4 -8.10 -9.02 -16.12
C THR A 4 -7.88 -8.53 -17.57
N TYR A 5 -8.49 -7.41 -17.96
CA TYR A 5 -8.30 -6.75 -19.24
C TYR A 5 -7.93 -5.27 -19.05
N SER A 6 -6.62 -4.97 -19.14
CA SER A 6 -6.05 -3.62 -19.10
C SER A 6 -5.78 -3.00 -20.47
N PHE A 7 -5.98 -3.79 -21.53
CA PHE A 7 -5.66 -3.46 -22.92
C PHE A 7 -4.19 -3.10 -23.20
N GLU A 8 -3.26 -3.39 -22.27
CA GLU A 8 -1.86 -3.01 -22.45
C GLU A 8 -1.15 -3.73 -23.61
N ASP A 9 -1.62 -4.93 -23.95
CA ASP A 9 -1.12 -5.73 -25.08
C ASP A 9 -1.79 -5.39 -26.41
N GLU A 10 -2.86 -4.59 -26.39
CA GLU A 10 -3.59 -4.20 -27.59
C GLU A 10 -2.87 -3.08 -28.34
N ASP A 11 -2.75 -3.20 -29.67
CA ASP A 11 -2.27 -2.09 -30.50
C ASP A 11 -3.30 -0.95 -30.56
N ILE A 12 -2.80 0.30 -30.61
CA ILE A 12 -3.69 1.46 -30.79
C ILE A 12 -4.38 1.35 -32.16
N GLY A 13 -5.71 1.45 -32.17
CA GLY A 13 -6.55 1.29 -33.34
C GLY A 13 -7.02 -0.13 -33.61
N THR A 14 -6.68 -1.12 -32.78
CA THR A 14 -7.37 -2.43 -32.80
C THR A 14 -8.87 -2.19 -32.59
N SER A 15 -9.71 -2.90 -33.35
CA SER A 15 -11.14 -2.59 -33.44
C SER A 15 -12.03 -3.82 -33.49
N GLY A 16 -13.27 -3.66 -33.05
CA GLY A 16 -14.27 -4.72 -33.09
C GLY A 16 -13.86 -5.95 -32.29
N THR A 17 -14.06 -7.13 -32.87
CA THR A 17 -13.73 -8.42 -32.23
C THR A 17 -12.25 -8.81 -32.32
N ASP A 18 -11.41 -7.93 -32.88
CA ASP A 18 -9.95 -8.12 -32.82
C ASP A 18 -9.39 -7.65 -31.46
N ILE A 19 -10.20 -6.96 -30.65
CA ILE A 19 -9.90 -6.63 -29.25
C ILE A 19 -10.26 -7.85 -28.39
N ASP A 20 -9.35 -8.38 -27.59
CA ASP A 20 -9.51 -9.64 -26.86
C ASP A 20 -10.70 -9.65 -25.88
N PHE A 21 -11.07 -8.48 -25.34
CA PHE A 21 -12.24 -8.31 -24.48
C PHE A 21 -13.58 -8.44 -25.24
N VAL A 22 -13.59 -8.23 -26.55
CA VAL A 22 -14.82 -8.06 -27.34
C VAL A 22 -15.16 -9.32 -28.13
N ASP A 23 -16.06 -10.15 -27.61
CA ASP A 23 -16.46 -11.39 -28.28
C ASP A 23 -17.43 -11.18 -29.45
N SER A 24 -18.16 -10.06 -29.45
CA SER A 24 -19.09 -9.74 -30.52
C SER A 24 -19.41 -8.27 -30.57
N THR A 25 -19.75 -7.81 -31.77
CA THR A 25 -20.15 -6.44 -32.02
C THR A 25 -21.35 -6.36 -32.96
N MET A 26 -22.15 -5.33 -32.76
CA MET A 26 -23.15 -4.83 -33.69
C MET A 26 -23.05 -3.31 -33.64
N LEU A 27 -22.19 -2.74 -34.49
CA LEU A 27 -21.77 -1.34 -34.38
C LEU A 27 -22.50 -0.39 -35.32
N TYR A 28 -23.20 -0.91 -36.34
CA TYR A 28 -23.85 -0.08 -37.38
C TYR A 28 -22.87 0.94 -37.99
N ASP A 29 -23.20 2.23 -37.98
CA ASP A 29 -22.32 3.34 -38.41
C ASP A 29 -21.42 3.88 -37.26
N GLY A 30 -21.50 3.27 -36.07
CA GLY A 30 -20.64 3.52 -34.92
C GLY A 30 -19.30 2.75 -35.00
N ALA A 31 -18.54 2.76 -33.90
CA ALA A 31 -17.20 2.17 -33.85
C ALA A 31 -16.85 1.64 -32.46
N CYS A 32 -16.00 0.61 -32.37
CA CYS A 32 -15.40 0.10 -31.14
C CYS A 32 -13.91 -0.08 -31.38
N GLU A 33 -13.05 0.70 -30.74
CA GLU A 33 -11.60 0.67 -30.95
C GLU A 33 -10.78 0.99 -29.69
N ILE A 34 -9.52 0.57 -29.67
CA ILE A 34 -8.53 0.96 -28.65
C ILE A 34 -7.91 2.32 -29.01
N VAL A 35 -8.00 3.29 -28.10
CA VAL A 35 -7.42 4.64 -28.26
C VAL A 35 -6.22 4.84 -27.34
N SER A 36 -5.31 5.77 -27.68
CA SER A 36 -4.04 5.95 -26.96
C SER A 36 -4.20 6.31 -25.48
N ASP A 37 -5.10 7.23 -25.19
CA ASP A 37 -5.32 7.74 -23.84
C ASP A 37 -6.68 8.43 -23.71
N TRP A 38 -7.22 8.44 -22.48
CA TRP A 38 -8.35 9.27 -22.08
C TRP A 38 -8.34 9.47 -20.57
N GLN A 39 -8.44 10.73 -20.10
CA GLN A 39 -8.47 11.07 -18.67
C GLN A 39 -7.32 10.46 -17.84
N GLY A 40 -6.12 10.34 -18.41
CA GLY A 40 -4.94 9.78 -17.74
C GLY A 40 -4.79 8.25 -17.86
N HIS A 41 -5.85 7.55 -18.25
CA HIS A 41 -5.79 6.13 -18.60
C HIS A 41 -5.17 5.98 -19.99
N LYS A 42 -4.33 4.96 -20.19
CA LYS A 42 -3.65 4.65 -21.46
C LYS A 42 -4.26 3.40 -22.05
N LYS A 43 -4.34 3.33 -23.39
CA LYS A 43 -4.93 2.21 -24.14
C LYS A 43 -6.35 1.88 -23.64
N VAL A 44 -7.30 2.72 -24.03
CA VAL A 44 -8.68 2.66 -23.52
C VAL A 44 -9.61 2.15 -24.60
N LEU A 45 -10.55 1.26 -24.27
CA LEU A 45 -11.61 0.86 -25.19
C LEU A 45 -12.61 2.00 -25.33
N ARG A 46 -12.85 2.44 -26.57
CA ARG A 46 -13.84 3.47 -26.91
C ARG A 46 -14.95 2.90 -27.78
N LEU A 47 -16.18 2.98 -27.29
CA LEU A 47 -17.40 2.72 -28.07
C LEU A 47 -18.00 4.05 -28.51
N GLN A 48 -18.22 4.19 -29.82
CA GLN A 48 -18.89 5.32 -30.44
C GLN A 48 -20.29 4.92 -30.87
N ASP A 49 -21.24 5.76 -30.51
CA ASP A 49 -22.62 5.67 -30.95
C ASP A 49 -22.76 5.96 -32.47
N ASP A 50 -23.92 5.62 -33.03
CA ASP A 50 -24.28 6.00 -34.38
C ASP A 50 -25.28 7.18 -34.37
N VAL A 51 -25.41 7.85 -35.51
CA VAL A 51 -26.32 8.99 -35.67
C VAL A 51 -27.69 8.58 -36.24
N THR A 52 -27.96 7.28 -36.33
CA THR A 52 -29.06 6.70 -37.07
C THR A 52 -30.14 6.18 -36.13
N VAL A 53 -31.34 6.74 -36.27
CA VAL A 53 -32.50 6.38 -35.45
C VAL A 53 -32.72 4.87 -35.37
N ALA A 54 -32.71 4.34 -34.14
CA ALA A 54 -33.00 2.95 -33.78
C ALA A 54 -31.91 1.93 -34.15
N GLU A 55 -30.71 2.39 -34.44
CA GLU A 55 -29.49 1.60 -34.45
C GLU A 55 -28.74 1.92 -33.15
N ASP A 56 -28.45 0.90 -32.32
CA ASP A 56 -27.80 1.08 -31.02
C ASP A 56 -26.50 0.28 -31.03
N PRO A 57 -25.32 0.91 -31.24
CA PRO A 57 -24.04 0.21 -31.22
C PRO A 57 -23.84 -0.53 -29.92
N GLN A 58 -23.50 -1.82 -30.03
CA GLN A 58 -23.36 -2.70 -28.88
C GLN A 58 -22.23 -3.70 -29.06
N ILE A 59 -21.63 -4.04 -27.92
CA ILE A 59 -20.64 -5.09 -27.77
C ILE A 59 -21.03 -6.02 -26.62
N TYR A 60 -20.50 -7.24 -26.62
CA TYR A 60 -20.54 -8.05 -25.40
C TYR A 60 -19.21 -8.77 -25.15
N HIS A 61 -18.95 -8.98 -23.88
CA HIS A 61 -17.91 -9.85 -23.34
C HIS A 61 -18.58 -11.03 -22.64
N SER A 62 -18.16 -12.25 -22.98
CA SER A 62 -18.64 -13.50 -22.40
C SER A 62 -17.79 -13.83 -21.18
N ILE A 63 -18.44 -14.28 -20.12
CA ILE A 63 -17.75 -14.69 -18.89
C ILE A 63 -18.08 -16.15 -18.56
N THR A 64 -17.30 -16.72 -17.65
CA THR A 64 -17.65 -18.03 -17.10
C THR A 64 -18.97 -17.93 -16.34
N GLN A 65 -19.96 -18.75 -16.73
CA GLN A 65 -21.29 -18.68 -16.13
C GLN A 65 -21.25 -18.90 -14.62
N ALA A 66 -21.77 -17.93 -13.85
CA ALA A 66 -21.72 -17.97 -12.39
C ALA A 66 -22.96 -17.39 -11.72
N THR A 67 -23.43 -18.06 -10.66
CA THR A 67 -24.54 -17.60 -9.81
C THR A 67 -24.12 -16.58 -8.76
N SER A 68 -22.82 -16.33 -8.63
CA SER A 68 -22.22 -15.31 -7.77
C SER A 68 -20.88 -14.87 -8.36
N GLY A 69 -20.49 -13.63 -8.13
CA GLY A 69 -19.21 -13.10 -8.58
C GLY A 69 -19.12 -11.60 -8.37
N THR A 70 -17.94 -11.05 -8.68
CA THR A 70 -17.64 -9.62 -8.60
C THR A 70 -16.95 -9.17 -9.88
N HIS A 71 -17.46 -8.13 -10.53
CA HIS A 71 -16.79 -7.46 -11.65
C HIS A 71 -16.53 -5.99 -11.31
N GLU A 72 -15.38 -5.48 -11.76
CA GLU A 72 -14.96 -4.11 -11.56
C GLU A 72 -14.41 -3.51 -12.86
N PHE A 73 -14.63 -2.22 -13.14
CA PHE A 73 -14.06 -1.53 -14.30
C PHE A 73 -14.18 -0.01 -14.19
N TRP A 74 -13.39 0.73 -14.95
CA TRP A 74 -13.55 2.17 -15.13
C TRP A 74 -14.46 2.49 -16.31
N ILE A 75 -15.31 3.51 -16.15
CA ILE A 75 -16.22 3.94 -17.19
C ILE A 75 -16.48 5.44 -17.22
N GLY A 76 -16.61 6.00 -18.41
CA GLY A 76 -16.93 7.41 -18.59
C GLY A 76 -17.40 7.73 -19.99
N THR A 77 -17.93 8.94 -20.17
CA THR A 77 -18.45 9.40 -21.47
C THR A 77 -18.18 10.89 -21.68
N THR A 78 -18.08 11.31 -22.94
CA THR A 78 -18.02 12.72 -23.33
C THR A 78 -19.33 13.47 -23.08
N ASP A 79 -20.47 12.77 -22.97
CA ASP A 79 -21.77 13.39 -22.69
C ASP A 79 -22.68 12.50 -21.85
N VAL A 80 -22.71 12.77 -20.54
CA VAL A 80 -23.54 12.04 -19.57
C VAL A 80 -25.05 12.28 -19.76
N THR A 81 -25.46 13.18 -20.66
CA THR A 81 -26.88 13.38 -20.99
C THR A 81 -27.40 12.36 -22.00
N LYS A 82 -26.51 11.66 -22.71
CA LYS A 82 -26.82 10.53 -23.60
C LYS A 82 -27.07 9.26 -22.80
N SER A 83 -27.51 8.20 -23.47
CA SER A 83 -27.95 6.95 -22.83
C SER A 83 -26.90 5.86 -23.08
N TYR A 84 -26.29 5.33 -22.02
CA TYR A 84 -25.34 4.23 -22.12
C TYR A 84 -25.74 3.15 -21.13
N LYS A 85 -26.00 1.94 -21.64
CA LYS A 85 -26.52 0.83 -20.84
C LYS A 85 -25.48 -0.29 -20.72
N PHE A 86 -25.40 -0.83 -19.51
CA PHE A 86 -24.58 -1.97 -19.12
C PHE A 86 -25.53 -3.03 -18.59
N SER A 87 -25.50 -4.25 -19.13
CA SER A 87 -26.34 -5.34 -18.61
C SER A 87 -25.57 -6.63 -18.42
N TYR A 88 -25.79 -7.24 -17.27
CA TYR A 88 -25.36 -8.58 -16.96
C TYR A 88 -26.50 -9.53 -17.28
N GLU A 89 -26.27 -10.48 -18.19
CA GLU A 89 -27.33 -11.31 -18.75
C GLU A 89 -27.04 -12.81 -18.61
N GLU A 90 -28.13 -13.58 -18.61
CA GLU A 90 -28.14 -15.05 -18.72
C GLU A 90 -28.70 -15.47 -20.10
N ILE A 91 -28.29 -16.64 -20.61
CA ILE A 91 -28.80 -17.24 -21.85
C ILE A 91 -30.34 -17.22 -21.86
N GLY A 92 -30.91 -16.60 -22.90
CA GLY A 92 -32.35 -16.34 -23.00
C GLY A 92 -32.75 -14.86 -22.93
N GLY A 93 -31.81 -13.96 -22.63
CA GLY A 93 -31.96 -12.51 -22.79
C GLY A 93 -32.63 -11.80 -21.61
N ASN A 94 -32.47 -12.34 -20.40
CA ASN A 94 -32.93 -11.66 -19.19
C ASN A 94 -31.81 -10.77 -18.64
N ASN A 95 -32.09 -9.47 -18.51
CA ASN A 95 -31.23 -8.55 -17.77
C ASN A 95 -31.32 -8.90 -16.27
N ILE A 96 -30.30 -9.56 -15.73
CA ILE A 96 -30.23 -9.88 -14.30
C ILE A 96 -29.87 -8.62 -13.53
N ILE A 97 -28.81 -7.92 -13.97
CA ILE A 97 -28.39 -6.62 -13.45
C ILE A 97 -28.29 -5.67 -14.63
N ALA A 98 -28.74 -4.42 -14.48
CA ALA A 98 -28.46 -3.39 -15.47
C ALA A 98 -28.19 -2.03 -14.83
N LEU A 99 -27.21 -1.34 -15.41
CA LEU A 99 -26.84 0.03 -15.09
C LEU A 99 -27.10 0.92 -16.30
N LEU A 100 -27.40 2.18 -16.05
CA LEU A 100 -27.67 3.15 -17.10
C LEU A 100 -27.08 4.52 -16.74
N ILE A 101 -26.26 5.09 -17.63
CA ILE A 101 -25.87 6.49 -17.57
C ILE A 101 -26.84 7.27 -18.46
N GLN A 102 -27.59 8.21 -17.89
CA GLN A 102 -28.49 9.08 -18.64
C GLN A 102 -28.82 10.36 -17.87
N SER A 103 -29.03 11.47 -18.57
CA SER A 103 -29.48 12.73 -17.94
C SER A 103 -28.62 13.17 -16.74
N SER A 104 -27.29 13.00 -16.88
CA SER A 104 -26.28 13.32 -15.86
C SER A 104 -26.40 12.52 -14.56
N LYS A 105 -26.92 11.30 -14.65
CA LYS A 105 -27.09 10.39 -13.50
C LYS A 105 -26.71 8.97 -13.89
N LEU A 106 -26.31 8.19 -12.89
CA LEU A 106 -26.19 6.75 -12.97
C LEU A 106 -27.44 6.12 -12.33
N TYR A 107 -27.99 5.10 -12.98
CA TYR A 107 -29.14 4.36 -12.50
C TYR A 107 -28.82 2.87 -12.39
N TRP A 108 -29.55 2.18 -11.52
CA TRP A 108 -29.65 0.73 -11.46
C TRP A 108 -31.13 0.32 -11.53
N ILE A 109 -31.42 -0.93 -11.87
CA ILE A 109 -32.81 -1.43 -11.99
C ILE A 109 -33.13 -2.48 -10.92
N ASP A 110 -34.27 -2.32 -10.25
CA ASP A 110 -34.75 -3.25 -9.20
C ASP A 110 -35.61 -4.38 -9.76
N ASP A 111 -36.05 -5.31 -8.89
CA ASP A 111 -36.92 -6.45 -9.22
C ASP A 111 -38.35 -6.06 -9.68
N GLY A 112 -38.66 -4.77 -9.65
CA GLY A 112 -39.89 -4.18 -10.18
C GLY A 112 -39.75 -3.64 -11.60
N ASP A 113 -38.60 -3.83 -12.26
CA ASP A 113 -38.25 -3.20 -13.55
C ASP A 113 -38.26 -1.66 -13.44
N VAL A 114 -37.92 -1.11 -12.26
CA VAL A 114 -37.87 0.33 -11.99
C VAL A 114 -36.42 0.83 -11.93
N TRP A 115 -36.13 1.89 -12.69
CA TRP A 115 -34.84 2.58 -12.65
C TRP A 115 -34.72 3.48 -11.42
N ASN A 116 -33.79 3.14 -10.54
CA ASN A 116 -33.45 3.86 -9.33
C ASN A 116 -32.18 4.69 -9.55
N ILE A 117 -32.17 5.92 -9.02
CA ILE A 117 -31.04 6.84 -9.15
C ILE A 117 -29.98 6.51 -8.09
N ILE A 118 -28.73 6.44 -8.53
CA ILE A 118 -27.57 6.51 -7.64
C ILE A 118 -27.27 7.98 -7.40
N VAL A 119 -27.20 8.40 -6.14
CA VAL A 119 -27.11 9.82 -5.75
C VAL A 119 -25.68 10.35 -5.88
N ILE A 120 -25.09 10.18 -7.05
CA ILE A 120 -23.82 10.78 -7.46
C ILE A 120 -24.06 11.62 -8.72
N PRO A 121 -23.53 12.85 -8.79
CA PRO A 121 -23.55 13.61 -10.04
C PRO A 121 -22.57 12.99 -11.04
N MET A 122 -23.08 12.55 -12.18
CA MET A 122 -22.23 12.17 -13.31
C MET A 122 -21.79 13.43 -14.06
N LEU A 123 -20.52 13.53 -14.40
CA LEU A 123 -19.93 14.64 -15.15
C LEU A 123 -19.34 14.13 -16.47
N ASN A 124 -19.40 14.97 -17.50
CA ASN A 124 -18.73 14.70 -18.77
C ASN A 124 -17.22 14.58 -18.53
N ASP A 125 -16.56 13.75 -19.32
CA ASP A 125 -15.10 13.63 -19.34
C ASP A 125 -14.50 13.24 -17.99
N ILE A 126 -15.20 12.41 -17.22
CA ILE A 126 -14.72 11.83 -15.96
C ILE A 126 -14.91 10.31 -16.04
N LEU A 127 -13.88 9.57 -15.62
CA LEU A 127 -13.96 8.13 -15.38
C LEU A 127 -14.47 7.87 -13.95
N TYR A 128 -15.40 6.93 -13.83
CA TYR A 128 -15.94 6.43 -12.59
C TYR A 128 -15.59 4.95 -12.49
N HIS A 129 -15.05 4.52 -11.36
CA HIS A 129 -14.82 3.10 -11.09
C HIS A 129 -16.11 2.47 -10.62
N ILE A 130 -16.54 1.38 -11.26
CA ILE A 130 -17.78 0.67 -10.97
C ILE A 130 -17.41 -0.74 -10.49
N LYS A 131 -17.98 -1.16 -9.36
CA LYS A 131 -17.91 -2.55 -8.88
C LYS A 131 -19.30 -3.10 -8.67
N VAL A 132 -19.59 -4.25 -9.28
CA VAL A 132 -20.85 -5.00 -9.17
C VAL A 132 -20.57 -6.35 -8.52
N VAL A 133 -21.23 -6.62 -7.41
CA VAL A 133 -21.18 -7.92 -6.72
C VAL A 133 -22.56 -8.56 -6.84
N TRP A 134 -22.64 -9.83 -7.25
CA TRP A 134 -23.91 -10.58 -7.27
C TRP A 134 -23.79 -11.89 -6.52
N ARG A 135 -24.91 -12.36 -5.96
CA ARG A 135 -24.95 -13.51 -5.05
C ARG A 135 -26.01 -14.53 -5.46
N VAL A 136 -25.79 -15.77 -5.03
CA VAL A 136 -26.64 -16.93 -5.34
C VAL A 136 -28.11 -16.76 -4.90
N ASP A 137 -28.39 -15.87 -3.96
CA ASP A 137 -29.73 -15.55 -3.49
C ASP A 137 -30.45 -14.48 -4.32
N ASN A 138 -29.89 -14.08 -5.46
CA ASN A 138 -30.40 -13.03 -6.36
C ASN A 138 -30.40 -11.64 -5.73
N THR A 139 -29.36 -11.36 -4.96
CA THR A 139 -29.05 -10.01 -4.48
C THR A 139 -27.78 -9.48 -5.13
N MET A 140 -27.63 -8.16 -5.10
CA MET A 140 -26.46 -7.46 -5.61
C MET A 140 -26.05 -6.27 -4.73
N ASP A 141 -24.77 -5.95 -4.82
CA ASP A 141 -24.22 -4.68 -4.36
C ASP A 141 -23.64 -3.91 -5.54
N LEU A 142 -23.66 -2.58 -5.43
CA LEU A 142 -23.06 -1.68 -6.40
C LEU A 142 -22.24 -0.62 -5.68
N TYR A 143 -20.98 -0.53 -6.07
CA TYR A 143 -20.05 0.47 -5.59
C TYR A 143 -19.68 1.41 -6.73
N VAL A 144 -19.49 2.69 -6.41
CA VAL A 144 -18.93 3.67 -7.34
C VAL A 144 -17.78 4.39 -6.66
N ASN A 145 -16.61 4.39 -7.30
CA ASN A 145 -15.36 4.91 -6.74
C ASN A 145 -15.02 4.32 -5.36
N GLY A 146 -15.43 3.08 -5.11
CA GLY A 146 -15.26 2.38 -3.83
C GLY A 146 -16.35 2.60 -2.79
N ASP A 147 -17.24 3.59 -2.96
CA ASP A 147 -18.36 3.79 -2.04
C ASP A 147 -19.50 2.81 -2.34
N LEU A 148 -19.98 2.09 -1.32
CA LEU A 148 -21.17 1.24 -1.43
C LEU A 148 -22.44 2.10 -1.55
N LEU A 149 -23.11 2.06 -2.70
CA LEU A 149 -24.29 2.90 -2.98
C LEU A 149 -25.58 2.11 -3.18
N VAL A 150 -25.47 0.81 -3.48
CA VAL A 150 -26.58 -0.13 -3.47
C VAL A 150 -26.14 -1.32 -2.63
N ASP A 151 -26.79 -1.52 -1.49
CA ASP A 151 -26.44 -2.56 -0.52
C ASP A 151 -27.52 -3.64 -0.50
N ASN A 152 -27.12 -4.85 -0.85
CA ASN A 152 -27.89 -6.09 -0.74
C ASN A 152 -29.31 -5.98 -1.32
N GLN A 153 -29.43 -5.38 -2.51
CA GLN A 153 -30.71 -5.20 -3.19
C GLN A 153 -31.00 -6.37 -4.13
N PRO A 154 -32.28 -6.71 -4.38
CA PRO A 154 -32.63 -7.72 -5.37
C PRO A 154 -32.09 -7.40 -6.77
N THR A 155 -31.66 -8.42 -7.50
CA THR A 155 -31.42 -8.30 -8.94
C THR A 155 -32.75 -8.08 -9.68
N ASN A 156 -32.72 -7.46 -10.86
CA ASN A 156 -33.93 -7.18 -11.66
C ASN A 156 -34.70 -8.46 -12.02
N ASN A 157 -33.95 -9.52 -12.33
CA ASN A 157 -34.50 -10.84 -12.57
C ASN A 157 -33.70 -11.88 -11.79
N ASN A 158 -34.35 -13.00 -11.47
CA ASN A 158 -33.68 -14.12 -10.84
C ASN A 158 -32.80 -14.87 -11.87
N MET A 159 -31.58 -15.18 -11.46
CA MET A 159 -30.70 -16.13 -12.13
C MET A 159 -31.30 -17.54 -12.06
N VAL A 160 -31.24 -18.27 -13.18
CA VAL A 160 -31.62 -19.69 -13.25
C VAL A 160 -30.36 -20.56 -13.20
N GLY A 161 -29.36 -20.25 -14.02
CA GLY A 161 -28.05 -20.89 -14.12
C GLY A 161 -26.88 -19.95 -13.84
N GLY A 162 -27.12 -18.63 -13.78
CA GLY A 162 -26.11 -17.61 -13.50
C GLY A 162 -25.86 -16.66 -14.66
N ILE A 163 -25.19 -15.55 -14.35
CA ILE A 163 -24.76 -14.54 -15.33
C ILE A 163 -23.62 -15.12 -16.16
N GLU A 164 -23.62 -14.87 -17.47
CA GLU A 164 -22.61 -15.40 -18.42
C GLU A 164 -22.09 -14.36 -19.41
N ARG A 165 -22.54 -13.10 -19.33
CA ARG A 165 -22.09 -12.03 -20.23
C ARG A 165 -22.32 -10.64 -19.65
N LEU A 166 -21.44 -9.72 -20.04
CA LEU A 166 -21.60 -8.27 -19.90
C LEU A 166 -21.89 -7.67 -21.28
N TYR A 167 -23.07 -7.06 -21.43
CA TYR A 167 -23.46 -6.26 -22.58
C TYR A 167 -23.21 -4.79 -22.32
N ILE A 168 -22.67 -4.10 -23.33
CA ILE A 168 -22.48 -2.65 -23.33
C ILE A 168 -23.14 -2.09 -24.58
N ARG A 169 -24.01 -1.11 -24.41
CA ARG A 169 -24.77 -0.49 -25.49
C ARG A 169 -24.75 1.02 -25.37
N ALA A 170 -24.30 1.69 -26.43
CA ALA A 170 -24.57 3.10 -26.65
C ALA A 170 -26.00 3.22 -27.20
N GLN A 171 -26.87 3.86 -26.44
CA GLN A 171 -28.29 4.01 -26.76
C GLN A 171 -28.58 5.45 -27.15
N GLY A 172 -29.27 5.62 -28.26
CA GLY A 172 -29.65 6.92 -28.79
C GLY A 172 -28.95 7.24 -30.11
N ASP A 173 -29.20 8.44 -30.60
CA ASP A 173 -28.68 8.87 -31.90
C ASP A 173 -27.67 9.99 -31.64
N SER A 174 -26.41 9.64 -31.41
CA SER A 174 -25.35 10.58 -31.06
C SER A 174 -24.00 10.27 -31.71
N THR A 175 -23.08 11.23 -31.64
CA THR A 175 -21.67 11.03 -32.03
C THR A 175 -20.75 10.95 -30.81
N GLU A 176 -21.35 10.75 -29.63
CA GLU A 176 -20.65 10.83 -28.35
C GLU A 176 -20.03 9.48 -28.02
N TYR A 177 -19.02 9.52 -27.16
CA TYR A 177 -18.18 8.38 -26.88
C TYR A 177 -18.42 7.84 -25.48
N LEU A 178 -18.36 6.53 -25.36
CA LEU A 178 -18.25 5.80 -24.11
C LEU A 178 -16.86 5.17 -24.03
N TYR A 179 -16.24 5.23 -22.87
CA TYR A 179 -14.92 4.70 -22.62
C TYR A 179 -14.99 3.66 -21.50
N LEU A 180 -14.28 2.55 -21.68
CA LEU A 180 -14.12 1.50 -20.68
C LEU A 180 -12.63 1.19 -20.53
N ASP A 181 -12.19 1.03 -19.30
CA ASP A 181 -10.83 0.60 -18.99
C ASP A 181 -10.79 -0.37 -17.79
N ALA A 182 -9.71 -1.13 -17.73
CA ALA A 182 -9.31 -1.96 -16.61
C ALA A 182 -10.41 -2.89 -16.09
N TYR A 183 -11.02 -3.67 -16.98
CA TYR A 183 -12.04 -4.63 -16.58
C TYR A 183 -11.42 -5.78 -15.79
N ASP A 184 -12.04 -6.14 -14.68
CA ASP A 184 -11.57 -7.16 -13.77
C ASP A 184 -12.71 -8.01 -13.22
N GLU A 185 -12.44 -9.27 -12.92
CA GLU A 185 -13.48 -10.22 -12.50
C GLU A 185 -13.00 -11.29 -11.53
N SER A 186 -13.86 -11.65 -10.57
CA SER A 186 -13.56 -12.60 -9.49
C SER A 186 -13.23 -14.03 -9.95
N SER A 187 -13.63 -14.40 -11.16
CA SER A 187 -13.25 -15.68 -11.79
C SER A 187 -11.82 -15.68 -12.33
N SER A 188 -11.18 -14.52 -12.48
CA SER A 188 -9.84 -14.42 -13.05
C SER A 188 -8.76 -14.89 -12.06
N PRO A 189 -7.80 -15.72 -12.51
CA PRO A 189 -6.60 -16.01 -11.73
C PRO A 189 -5.87 -14.71 -11.41
N GLY A 190 -5.81 -14.36 -10.13
CA GLY A 190 -5.17 -13.14 -9.63
C GLY A 190 -6.12 -11.98 -9.30
N TYR A 191 -7.44 -12.14 -9.41
CA TYR A 191 -8.37 -11.09 -8.96
C TYR A 191 -8.22 -10.77 -7.46
N SER A 192 -8.00 -9.50 -7.16
CA SER A 192 -8.14 -8.93 -5.82
C SER A 192 -9.07 -7.72 -5.90
N ASN A 193 -9.97 -7.60 -4.92
CA ASN A 193 -10.90 -6.48 -4.82
C ASN A 193 -10.17 -5.15 -5.03
N GLY A 194 -10.66 -4.29 -5.91
CA GLY A 194 -10.11 -2.96 -6.17
C GLY A 194 -8.75 -2.87 -6.88
N ARG A 195 -8.09 -3.98 -7.26
CA ARG A 195 -6.75 -3.92 -7.91
C ARG A 195 -6.71 -3.06 -9.17
N ASN A 196 -7.85 -2.95 -9.86
CA ASN A 196 -8.02 -2.14 -11.06
C ASN A 196 -8.35 -0.67 -10.79
N ARG A 197 -8.56 -0.28 -9.52
CA ARG A 197 -8.76 1.11 -9.12
C ARG A 197 -7.44 1.86 -8.90
N LEU A 198 -6.35 1.14 -8.67
CA LEU A 198 -5.01 1.70 -8.41
C LEU A 198 -4.59 2.77 -9.43
N THR A 199 -4.79 4.04 -9.08
CA THR A 199 -4.17 5.20 -9.76
C THR A 199 -2.82 5.52 -9.12
N GLU A 200 -1.99 6.37 -9.74
CA GLU A 200 -0.82 6.96 -9.09
C GLU A 200 -1.17 7.79 -7.82
N ASN A 201 -2.46 8.06 -7.57
CA ASN A 201 -2.98 8.83 -6.43
C ASN A 201 -3.82 7.98 -5.45
N ASP A 202 -3.99 6.68 -5.68
CA ASP A 202 -4.70 5.81 -4.75
C ASP A 202 -3.73 5.50 -3.60
N ASP A 203 -3.88 6.29 -2.54
CA ASP A 203 -3.13 6.23 -1.28
C ASP A 203 -3.24 4.85 -0.62
N LEU A 204 -2.25 4.00 -0.94
CA LEU A 204 -2.08 2.67 -0.38
C LEU A 204 -0.67 2.51 0.17
N LEU A 205 -0.39 3.33 1.18
CA LEU A 205 0.70 3.12 2.14
C LEU A 205 0.88 1.65 2.48
N GLY A 206 2.13 1.16 2.39
CA GLY A 206 2.51 -0.23 2.65
C GLY A 206 1.90 -1.27 1.72
N HIS A 207 1.38 -0.89 0.55
CA HIS A 207 0.87 -1.81 -0.46
C HIS A 207 1.95 -2.23 -1.46
N TYR A 208 2.13 -3.54 -1.52
CA TYR A 208 3.04 -4.22 -2.44
C TYR A 208 2.24 -4.73 -3.65
N PRO A 209 2.60 -4.34 -4.88
CA PRO A 209 1.92 -4.83 -6.07
C PRO A 209 2.02 -6.34 -6.18
N ALA A 210 0.88 -7.03 -6.23
CA ALA A 210 0.83 -8.48 -6.34
C ALA A 210 -0.51 -8.91 -6.97
N SER A 211 -0.66 -10.21 -7.26
CA SER A 211 -1.96 -10.80 -7.62
C SER A 211 -2.97 -10.61 -6.49
N HIS A 212 -2.54 -10.85 -5.26
CA HIS A 212 -3.30 -10.61 -4.05
C HIS A 212 -2.48 -9.83 -3.05
N SER A 213 -2.90 -8.60 -2.91
CA SER A 213 -2.65 -7.72 -1.78
C SER A 213 -4.02 -7.34 -1.23
N PHE A 214 -4.09 -6.84 0.01
CA PHE A 214 -5.40 -6.56 0.64
C PHE A 214 -5.73 -5.07 0.83
N PRO A 215 -5.27 -4.14 -0.03
CA PRO A 215 -5.42 -2.70 0.18
C PRO A 215 -6.89 -2.22 0.19
N PHE A 216 -7.78 -2.99 -0.42
CA PHE A 216 -9.19 -2.64 -0.59
C PHE A 216 -10.12 -3.52 0.23
N ASP A 217 -9.57 -4.50 0.95
CA ASP A 217 -10.32 -5.26 1.94
C ASP A 217 -10.49 -4.45 3.23
N ASP A 218 -11.58 -4.74 3.95
CA ASP A 218 -11.92 -4.09 5.21
C ASP A 218 -11.13 -4.71 6.36
N VAL A 219 -10.53 -3.86 7.20
CA VAL A 219 -9.80 -4.30 8.40
C VAL A 219 -10.75 -4.99 9.37
N GLY A 220 -10.34 -6.15 9.88
CA GLY A 220 -11.12 -6.97 10.80
C GLY A 220 -12.06 -7.96 10.12
N GLU A 221 -12.22 -7.87 8.80
CA GLU A 221 -12.99 -8.81 7.99
C GLU A 221 -12.08 -9.82 7.29
N ALA A 222 -12.63 -10.93 6.82
CA ALA A 222 -11.88 -11.87 6.00
C ALA A 222 -11.66 -11.30 4.59
N PRO A 223 -10.52 -11.58 3.93
CA PRO A 223 -10.29 -11.10 2.58
C PRO A 223 -11.31 -11.64 1.58
N GLU A 224 -11.74 -10.79 0.67
CA GLU A 224 -12.67 -11.15 -0.40
C GLU A 224 -12.04 -12.20 -1.33
N GLY A 225 -12.80 -13.24 -1.70
CA GLY A 225 -12.34 -14.31 -2.59
C GLY A 225 -11.45 -15.38 -1.92
N TRP A 226 -11.36 -15.39 -0.59
CA TRP A 226 -10.69 -16.45 0.18
C TRP A 226 -11.67 -17.23 1.05
N ASP A 227 -11.53 -18.56 1.04
CA ASP A 227 -12.24 -19.43 1.95
C ASP A 227 -11.58 -19.37 3.32
N ASN A 228 -12.31 -18.89 4.32
CA ASN A 228 -11.77 -18.61 5.65
C ASN A 228 -12.44 -19.42 6.77
N ALA A 229 -11.67 -19.70 7.81
CA ALA A 229 -12.18 -20.07 9.12
C ALA A 229 -12.20 -18.86 10.06
N ALA A 230 -12.88 -18.97 11.20
CA ALA A 230 -12.83 -17.93 12.23
C ALA A 230 -11.36 -17.57 12.58
N TYR A 231 -11.11 -16.29 12.88
CA TYR A 231 -9.81 -15.72 13.29
C TYR A 231 -8.76 -15.55 12.19
N THR A 232 -9.19 -15.52 10.93
CA THR A 232 -8.41 -14.96 9.82
C THR A 232 -9.06 -13.66 9.35
N VAL A 233 -8.31 -12.57 9.41
CA VAL A 233 -8.81 -11.22 9.12
C VAL A 233 -7.74 -10.42 8.40
N ILE A 234 -8.15 -9.32 7.78
CA ILE A 234 -7.22 -8.27 7.38
C ILE A 234 -6.83 -7.47 8.61
N GLY A 235 -5.56 -7.54 8.98
CA GLY A 235 -4.96 -6.66 9.97
C GLY A 235 -4.65 -5.31 9.36
N SER A 236 -4.81 -4.21 10.12
CA SER A 236 -4.50 -2.86 9.64
C SER A 236 -3.03 -2.71 9.20
N ALA A 237 -2.11 -3.35 9.91
CA ALA A 237 -0.68 -3.32 9.63
C ALA A 237 0.07 -4.48 10.32
N TRP A 238 1.23 -4.84 9.77
CA TRP A 238 2.29 -5.51 10.52
C TRP A 238 3.64 -5.04 9.97
N GLN A 239 4.43 -4.38 10.81
CA GLN A 239 5.67 -3.70 10.44
C GLN A 239 5.44 -2.63 9.36
N GLU A 240 6.19 -2.62 8.27
CA GLU A 240 6.07 -1.69 7.13
C GLU A 240 4.89 -2.01 6.20
N HIS A 241 4.41 -3.26 6.20
CA HIS A 241 3.28 -3.68 5.40
C HIS A 241 1.94 -3.20 6.00
N ARG A 242 0.95 -2.93 5.14
CA ARG A 242 -0.37 -2.41 5.53
C ARG A 242 -1.46 -3.27 4.90
N LYS A 243 -2.58 -3.39 5.61
CA LYS A 243 -3.69 -4.27 5.25
C LYS A 243 -3.18 -5.65 4.84
N VAL A 244 -2.77 -6.41 5.84
CA VAL A 244 -2.11 -7.72 5.68
C VAL A 244 -3.04 -8.83 6.14
N LEU A 245 -2.93 -10.00 5.53
CA LEU A 245 -3.63 -11.17 6.02
C LEU A 245 -3.03 -11.59 7.35
N LYS A 246 -3.84 -11.57 8.42
CA LYS A 246 -3.47 -11.96 9.77
C LYS A 246 -4.26 -13.19 10.20
N LEU A 247 -3.53 -14.23 10.63
CA LEU A 247 -4.08 -15.43 11.23
C LEU A 247 -3.73 -15.42 12.73
N THR A 248 -4.73 -15.40 13.60
CA THR A 248 -4.52 -15.42 15.05
C THR A 248 -4.81 -16.80 15.62
N ARG A 249 -3.80 -17.41 16.24
CA ARG A 249 -3.96 -18.63 17.03
C ARG A 249 -4.47 -18.26 18.43
N ASP A 250 -5.73 -18.55 18.74
CA ASP A 250 -6.28 -18.39 20.11
C ASP A 250 -7.15 -19.59 20.50
N GLY A 251 -6.54 -20.76 20.67
CA GLY A 251 -7.27 -21.98 21.04
C GLY A 251 -7.98 -22.70 19.87
N SER A 252 -8.33 -22.02 18.76
CA SER A 252 -8.71 -22.59 17.45
C SER A 252 -7.59 -22.62 16.41
N ASN A 253 -7.61 -23.53 15.43
CA ASN A 253 -6.63 -23.55 14.32
C ASN A 253 -7.14 -22.64 13.18
N PRO A 254 -6.67 -21.38 13.06
CA PRO A 254 -7.06 -20.52 11.96
C PRO A 254 -6.54 -21.09 10.64
N ILE A 255 -7.38 -21.04 9.61
CA ILE A 255 -7.13 -21.59 8.29
C ILE A 255 -7.69 -20.59 7.28
N ILE A 256 -6.92 -20.33 6.23
CA ILE A 256 -7.42 -19.61 5.07
C ILE A 256 -6.82 -20.23 3.81
N GLU A 257 -7.65 -20.39 2.79
CA GLU A 257 -7.28 -21.05 1.54
C GLU A 257 -7.91 -20.37 0.33
N ARG A 258 -7.28 -20.60 -0.83
CA ARG A 258 -7.77 -20.09 -2.10
C ARG A 258 -7.49 -21.10 -3.21
N ASP A 259 -8.54 -21.43 -3.95
CA ASP A 259 -8.44 -22.22 -5.18
C ASP A 259 -7.86 -21.36 -6.30
N PHE A 260 -7.02 -21.95 -7.15
CA PHE A 260 -6.53 -21.31 -8.38
C PHE A 260 -7.53 -21.41 -9.53
N TYR A 261 -8.58 -22.23 -9.38
CA TYR A 261 -9.62 -22.52 -10.38
C TYR A 261 -9.11 -23.11 -11.71
N THR A 262 -7.82 -23.41 -11.80
CA THR A 262 -7.14 -24.09 -12.92
C THR A 262 -5.98 -24.94 -12.41
N ASP A 263 -5.72 -26.08 -13.07
CA ASP A 263 -4.60 -26.96 -12.75
C ASP A 263 -3.26 -26.33 -13.17
N ILE A 264 -2.38 -26.02 -12.21
CA ILE A 264 -1.06 -25.45 -12.47
C ILE A 264 0.03 -26.53 -12.43
N THR A 265 0.71 -26.77 -13.56
CA THR A 265 1.74 -27.81 -13.67
C THR A 265 3.17 -27.28 -13.47
N SER A 266 3.37 -25.98 -13.60
CA SER A 266 4.63 -25.30 -13.29
C SER A 266 4.37 -23.80 -13.12
N GLY A 267 5.24 -23.12 -12.38
CA GLY A 267 5.11 -21.67 -12.20
C GLY A 267 5.96 -21.13 -11.06
N THR A 268 5.79 -19.84 -10.81
CA THR A 268 6.39 -19.11 -9.71
C THR A 268 5.29 -18.54 -8.81
N ILE A 269 5.48 -18.62 -7.49
CA ILE A 269 4.68 -17.91 -6.49
C ILE A 269 5.63 -17.04 -5.66
N GLU A 270 5.37 -15.74 -5.55
CA GLU A 270 6.12 -14.80 -4.70
C GLU A 270 5.21 -14.26 -3.59
N LEU A 271 5.68 -14.09 -2.36
CA LEU A 271 4.89 -13.50 -1.27
C LEU A 271 5.78 -13.04 -0.11
N TYR A 272 5.22 -12.20 0.77
CA TYR A 272 5.77 -11.95 2.09
C TYR A 272 5.08 -12.81 3.15
N MET A 273 5.86 -13.42 4.05
CA MET A 273 5.33 -14.13 5.21
C MET A 273 6.19 -13.91 6.46
N GLY A 274 5.57 -13.90 7.63
CA GLY A 274 6.28 -13.79 8.91
C GLY A 274 5.41 -14.11 10.12
N SER A 275 6.02 -14.21 11.30
CA SER A 275 5.35 -14.58 12.56
C SER A 275 5.85 -13.67 13.69
N ASP A 276 4.99 -13.38 14.66
CA ASP A 276 5.42 -12.75 15.92
C ASP A 276 6.05 -13.75 16.91
N ASP A 277 5.95 -15.04 16.61
CA ASP A 277 6.62 -16.14 17.31
C ASP A 277 6.97 -17.26 16.30
N VAL A 278 8.23 -17.34 15.86
CA VAL A 278 8.74 -18.36 14.94
C VAL A 278 9.11 -19.68 15.65
N THR A 279 9.01 -19.73 16.98
CA THR A 279 9.07 -21.01 17.71
C THR A 279 7.79 -21.82 17.50
N GLN A 280 6.69 -21.15 17.12
CA GLN A 280 5.38 -21.76 16.86
C GLN A 280 5.16 -22.07 15.38
N LEU A 281 4.42 -23.15 15.12
CA LEU A 281 4.31 -23.73 13.77
C LEU A 281 3.31 -23.02 12.87
N SER A 282 3.81 -22.21 11.94
CA SER A 282 3.06 -21.62 10.83
C SER A 282 3.32 -22.37 9.52
N HIS A 283 2.30 -22.44 8.65
CA HIS A 283 2.38 -23.18 7.39
C HIS A 283 2.01 -22.30 6.19
N LEU A 284 2.81 -22.41 5.13
CA LEU A 284 2.42 -22.17 3.74
C LEU A 284 2.38 -23.53 3.04
N ARG A 285 1.27 -23.87 2.36
CA ARG A 285 1.12 -25.12 1.61
C ARG A 285 0.52 -24.89 0.23
N LEU A 286 0.99 -25.70 -0.71
CA LEU A 286 0.33 -25.90 -2.00
C LEU A 286 -0.31 -27.29 -2.03
N TYR A 287 -1.50 -27.38 -2.60
CA TYR A 287 -2.30 -28.59 -2.65
C TYR A 287 -2.60 -29.04 -4.10
N ASP A 288 -2.90 -30.33 -4.21
CA ASP A 288 -3.60 -30.98 -5.32
C ASP A 288 -4.77 -31.76 -4.70
N GLY A 289 -5.98 -31.23 -4.83
CA GLY A 289 -7.16 -31.71 -4.14
C GLY A 289 -6.95 -31.80 -2.63
N ALA A 290 -6.78 -33.01 -2.10
CA ALA A 290 -6.57 -33.26 -0.66
C ALA A 290 -5.09 -33.49 -0.26
N SER A 291 -4.16 -33.49 -1.23
CA SER A 291 -2.75 -33.81 -1.02
C SER A 291 -1.90 -32.55 -0.89
N SER A 292 -1.11 -32.41 0.17
CA SER A 292 -0.16 -31.30 0.32
C SER A 292 1.12 -31.59 -0.46
N VAL A 293 1.31 -30.86 -1.56
CA VAL A 293 2.39 -31.03 -2.55
C VAL A 293 3.68 -30.38 -2.05
N ILE A 294 3.63 -29.08 -1.75
CA ILE A 294 4.73 -28.31 -1.15
C ILE A 294 4.26 -27.82 0.22
N GLN A 295 5.15 -27.87 1.22
CA GLN A 295 4.88 -27.36 2.56
C GLN A 295 6.12 -26.64 3.11
N ILE A 296 6.00 -25.33 3.29
CA ILE A 296 7.00 -24.44 3.91
C ILE A 296 6.51 -24.07 5.30
N ASN A 297 7.43 -24.00 6.26
CA ASN A 297 7.10 -23.80 7.67
C ASN A 297 8.03 -22.77 8.31
N LEU A 298 7.47 -21.90 9.15
CA LEU A 298 8.19 -21.16 10.19
C LEU A 298 7.94 -21.93 11.49
N TYR A 299 8.99 -22.49 12.10
CA TYR A 299 8.88 -23.28 13.33
C TYR A 299 10.25 -23.57 13.94
N ASP A 300 10.34 -23.61 15.28
CA ASP A 300 11.58 -23.96 16.02
C ASP A 300 12.78 -23.10 15.57
N ASP A 301 12.51 -21.79 15.41
CA ASP A 301 13.45 -20.77 14.93
C ASP A 301 14.01 -21.05 13.53
N LYS A 302 13.28 -21.82 12.70
CA LYS A 302 13.73 -22.22 11.35
C LYS A 302 12.68 -21.99 10.28
N LEU A 303 13.15 -21.57 9.10
CA LEU A 303 12.40 -21.69 7.85
C LEU A 303 12.76 -23.00 7.19
N GLN A 304 11.77 -23.88 7.03
CA GLN A 304 12.00 -25.28 6.67
C GLN A 304 10.92 -25.87 5.76
N TYR A 305 11.30 -26.79 4.89
CA TYR A 305 10.36 -27.52 4.04
C TYR A 305 10.09 -28.92 4.59
N ARG A 306 8.92 -29.49 4.26
CA ARG A 306 8.57 -30.86 4.64
C ARG A 306 8.89 -31.84 3.51
N TYR A 307 9.56 -32.93 3.85
CA TYR A 307 9.80 -34.04 2.94
C TYR A 307 10.01 -35.35 3.72
N ASP A 308 9.49 -36.46 3.20
CA ASP A 308 9.61 -37.80 3.77
C ASP A 308 9.20 -37.87 5.26
N GLY A 309 8.15 -37.13 5.61
CA GLY A 309 7.62 -37.08 6.98
C GLY A 309 8.45 -36.26 7.98
N ALA A 310 9.53 -35.61 7.55
CA ALA A 310 10.41 -34.77 8.38
C ALA A 310 10.39 -33.30 7.95
N TYR A 311 10.77 -32.40 8.87
CA TYR A 311 11.08 -31.01 8.54
C TYR A 311 12.58 -30.86 8.29
N ASN A 312 12.92 -30.20 7.19
CA ASN A 312 14.29 -30.03 6.70
C ASN A 312 14.62 -28.52 6.68
N PRO A 313 15.55 -28.05 7.52
CA PRO A 313 15.91 -26.62 7.60
C PRO A 313 16.49 -26.08 6.29
N ILE A 314 16.08 -24.87 5.93
CA ILE A 314 16.65 -24.07 4.83
C ILE A 314 17.43 -22.89 5.43
N LEU A 315 16.77 -22.15 6.34
CA LEU A 315 17.38 -21.09 7.15
C LEU A 315 17.25 -21.42 8.63
N ASP A 316 18.35 -21.21 9.36
CA ASP A 316 18.51 -21.46 10.79
C ASP A 316 19.61 -20.53 11.34
N PRO A 317 19.30 -19.53 12.19
CA PRO A 317 17.97 -19.19 12.70
C PRO A 317 17.17 -18.25 11.78
N ILE A 318 15.85 -18.19 12.00
CA ILE A 318 14.97 -17.08 11.63
C ILE A 318 14.54 -16.32 12.90
N LEU A 319 13.97 -15.12 12.74
CA LEU A 319 13.65 -14.19 13.83
C LEU A 319 12.14 -13.97 13.93
N ASP A 320 11.65 -13.81 15.16
CA ASP A 320 10.34 -13.24 15.45
C ASP A 320 10.26 -11.83 14.86
N ASN A 321 9.05 -11.38 14.49
CA ASN A 321 8.83 -10.02 14.00
C ASN A 321 9.79 -9.67 12.86
N LYS A 322 9.79 -10.52 11.83
CA LYS A 322 10.49 -10.24 10.58
C LYS A 322 9.66 -10.76 9.40
N TRP A 323 9.50 -9.90 8.40
CA TRP A 323 9.07 -10.30 7.07
C TRP A 323 10.16 -11.07 6.33
N TYR A 324 9.76 -12.17 5.70
CA TYR A 324 10.58 -12.90 4.74
C TYR A 324 9.92 -12.83 3.36
N HIS A 325 10.66 -12.34 2.37
CA HIS A 325 10.20 -12.43 0.97
C HIS A 325 10.52 -13.82 0.45
N ILE A 326 9.48 -14.56 0.08
CA ILE A 326 9.55 -15.94 -0.36
C ILE A 326 9.12 -16.03 -1.81
N LYS A 327 9.99 -16.61 -2.64
CA LYS A 327 9.68 -16.98 -4.02
C LYS A 327 9.84 -18.48 -4.21
N LEU A 328 8.79 -19.16 -4.64
CA LEU A 328 8.76 -20.59 -4.96
C LEU A 328 8.66 -20.78 -6.47
N ASP A 329 9.70 -21.32 -7.10
CA ASP A 329 9.63 -21.82 -8.48
C ASP A 329 9.39 -23.33 -8.44
N PHE A 330 8.36 -23.86 -9.10
CA PHE A 330 8.03 -25.29 -9.04
C PHE A 330 7.72 -25.89 -10.42
N GLU A 331 7.91 -27.21 -10.53
CA GLU A 331 7.57 -28.01 -11.70
C GLU A 331 7.02 -29.38 -11.22
N THR A 332 5.79 -29.69 -11.59
CA THR A 332 5.16 -31.00 -11.33
C THR A 332 5.47 -32.01 -12.43
N GLY A 333 5.72 -31.54 -13.65
CA GLY A 333 5.91 -32.35 -14.86
C GLY A 333 7.36 -32.41 -15.33
N ALA A 334 7.56 -32.77 -16.61
CA ALA A 334 8.89 -32.78 -17.22
C ALA A 334 9.13 -31.54 -18.11
N GLY A 335 8.46 -30.42 -17.80
CA GLY A 335 8.46 -29.19 -18.59
C GLY A 335 9.78 -28.40 -18.56
N LEU A 336 10.68 -28.73 -17.61
CA LEU A 336 11.95 -28.04 -17.36
C LEU A 336 11.77 -26.55 -17.02
N TYR A 337 10.67 -26.16 -16.38
CA TYR A 337 10.44 -24.80 -15.90
C TYR A 337 11.62 -24.34 -15.02
N LYS A 338 12.32 -23.28 -15.44
CA LYS A 338 13.55 -22.78 -14.78
C LYS A 338 14.63 -23.87 -14.56
N GLY A 339 14.65 -24.91 -15.40
CA GLY A 339 15.57 -26.03 -15.28
C GLY A 339 15.27 -27.01 -14.14
N LEU A 340 14.09 -26.93 -13.52
CA LEU A 340 13.63 -27.89 -12.51
C LEU A 340 13.35 -29.26 -13.14
N ALA A 341 13.60 -30.31 -12.35
CA ALA A 341 13.12 -31.65 -12.68
C ALA A 341 11.67 -31.82 -12.21
N ALA A 342 11.00 -32.88 -12.68
CA ALA A 342 9.68 -33.24 -12.17
C ALA A 342 9.67 -33.40 -10.66
N ASP A 343 8.60 -32.91 -10.04
CA ASP A 343 8.34 -32.97 -8.60
C ASP A 343 9.39 -32.25 -7.74
N THR A 344 9.91 -31.13 -8.26
CA THR A 344 10.90 -30.32 -7.54
C THR A 344 10.58 -28.82 -7.56
N PHE A 345 11.13 -28.11 -6.57
CA PHE A 345 11.02 -26.66 -6.46
C PHE A 345 12.33 -26.00 -6.02
N TYR A 346 12.55 -24.76 -6.45
CA TYR A 346 13.48 -23.84 -5.82
C TYR A 346 12.71 -22.93 -4.86
N ILE A 347 13.39 -22.49 -3.81
CA ILE A 347 12.88 -21.43 -2.91
C ILE A 347 13.93 -20.34 -2.82
N THR A 348 13.54 -19.10 -3.08
CA THR A 348 14.36 -17.91 -2.86
C THR A 348 13.83 -17.19 -1.63
N ILE A 349 14.72 -16.85 -0.70
CA ILE A 349 14.40 -16.18 0.56
C ILE A 349 15.26 -14.93 0.65
N ASP A 350 14.63 -13.76 0.77
CA ASP A 350 15.30 -12.45 0.81
C ASP A 350 16.36 -12.31 -0.30
N GLY A 351 15.99 -12.70 -1.53
CA GLY A 351 16.85 -12.67 -2.73
C GLY A 351 17.85 -13.82 -2.87
N THR A 352 18.00 -14.71 -1.88
CA THR A 352 18.94 -15.86 -1.95
C THR A 352 18.22 -17.16 -2.32
N GLN A 353 18.62 -17.81 -3.41
CA GLN A 353 18.00 -19.05 -3.90
C GLN A 353 18.58 -20.33 -3.26
N TYR A 354 17.71 -21.28 -2.91
CA TYR A 354 17.99 -22.60 -2.35
C TYR A 354 17.26 -23.71 -3.11
N GLY A 355 17.79 -24.93 -3.07
CA GLY A 355 17.24 -26.12 -3.73
C GLY A 355 18.10 -26.64 -4.91
N PRO A 356 17.55 -27.47 -5.81
CA PRO A 356 16.15 -27.87 -5.88
C PRO A 356 15.79 -28.86 -4.77
N TYR A 357 14.61 -28.70 -4.18
CA TYR A 357 14.06 -29.58 -3.16
C TYR A 357 12.92 -30.44 -3.74
N PRO A 358 12.75 -31.68 -3.24
CA PRO A 358 11.66 -32.55 -3.67
C PRO A 358 10.31 -32.12 -3.06
N PHE A 359 9.21 -32.40 -3.75
CA PHE A 359 7.86 -32.24 -3.20
C PHE A 359 7.62 -33.14 -1.99
N ASN A 360 6.81 -32.67 -1.04
CA ASN A 360 6.32 -33.47 0.08
C ASN A 360 5.48 -34.66 -0.40
N ASN A 361 4.64 -34.44 -1.43
CA ASN A 361 3.94 -35.49 -2.16
C ASN A 361 3.99 -35.19 -3.67
N VAL A 362 4.29 -36.21 -4.48
CA VAL A 362 4.21 -36.15 -5.95
C VAL A 362 2.76 -35.90 -6.37
N ALA A 363 2.56 -34.95 -7.29
CA ALA A 363 1.24 -34.56 -7.77
C ALA A 363 1.33 -34.07 -9.23
N PRO A 364 0.32 -34.33 -10.08
CA PRO A 364 0.30 -33.85 -11.47
C PRO A 364 0.16 -32.33 -11.63
N HIS A 365 -0.40 -31.62 -10.66
CA HIS A 365 -0.58 -30.17 -10.67
C HIS A 365 -0.68 -29.65 -9.24
N VAL A 366 -0.77 -28.33 -9.07
CA VAL A 366 -1.27 -27.67 -7.86
C VAL A 366 -2.52 -26.87 -8.22
N ASP A 367 -3.51 -26.88 -7.33
CA ASP A 367 -4.82 -26.25 -7.54
C ASP A 367 -5.21 -25.28 -6.42
N LYS A 368 -4.45 -25.23 -5.32
CA LYS A 368 -4.78 -24.44 -4.12
C LYS A 368 -3.56 -23.99 -3.33
N ILE A 369 -3.65 -22.77 -2.78
CA ILE A 369 -2.74 -22.24 -1.75
C ILE A 369 -3.43 -22.17 -0.39
N TYR A 370 -2.65 -22.39 0.66
CA TYR A 370 -3.18 -22.59 2.01
C TYR A 370 -2.24 -22.03 3.09
N PHE A 371 -2.80 -21.27 4.04
CA PHE A 371 -2.11 -20.70 5.19
C PHE A 371 -2.78 -21.11 6.50
N THR A 372 -2.00 -21.45 7.53
CA THR A 372 -2.55 -21.81 8.85
C THR A 372 -1.55 -21.67 10.00
N CYS A 373 -2.08 -21.47 11.20
CA CYS A 373 -1.36 -21.63 12.47
C CYS A 373 -1.69 -23.00 13.10
N ASN A 374 -0.67 -23.79 13.43
CA ASN A 374 -0.83 -25.17 13.91
C ASN A 374 0.03 -25.50 15.14
N SER A 375 -0.03 -24.65 16.17
CA SER A 375 0.59 -24.91 17.49
C SER A 375 -0.44 -24.92 18.62
N GLY A 376 -0.03 -25.12 19.88
CA GLY A 376 -0.91 -24.98 21.05
C GLY A 376 -0.86 -23.61 21.73
N ALA A 377 0.08 -22.74 21.35
CA ALA A 377 0.31 -21.43 21.95
C ALA A 377 -0.47 -20.33 21.22
N VAL A 378 -0.54 -19.14 21.82
CA VAL A 378 -1.15 -17.95 21.20
C VAL A 378 -0.07 -17.16 20.48
N TYR A 379 -0.27 -16.88 19.20
CA TYR A 379 0.65 -16.14 18.33
C TYR A 379 -0.07 -15.74 17.03
N ASN A 380 0.56 -14.91 16.21
CA ASN A 380 0.04 -14.44 14.93
C ASN A 380 0.97 -14.80 13.77
N TYR A 381 0.37 -15.21 12.66
CA TYR A 381 1.04 -15.43 11.38
C TYR A 381 0.51 -14.42 10.35
N TYR A 382 1.41 -13.83 9.59
CA TYR A 382 1.12 -12.75 8.66
C TYR A 382 1.56 -13.12 7.25
N VAL A 383 0.76 -12.72 6.27
CA VAL A 383 1.03 -12.91 4.85
C VAL A 383 0.62 -11.67 4.08
N ASP A 384 1.41 -11.29 3.08
CA ASP A 384 1.08 -10.21 2.16
C ASP A 384 1.68 -10.42 0.76
N ALA A 385 1.24 -9.60 -0.20
CA ALA A 385 1.84 -9.46 -1.52
C ALA A 385 1.98 -10.78 -2.31
N ILE A 386 0.94 -11.61 -2.31
CA ILE A 386 0.96 -12.93 -2.93
C ILE A 386 0.80 -12.79 -4.44
N ASP A 387 1.78 -13.27 -5.19
CA ASP A 387 1.91 -13.05 -6.62
C ASP A 387 2.15 -14.37 -7.37
N TYR A 388 1.61 -14.49 -8.58
CA TYR A 388 1.62 -15.74 -9.34
C TYR A 388 2.11 -15.55 -10.76
N SER A 389 2.99 -16.42 -11.26
CA SER A 389 3.48 -16.34 -12.64
C SER A 389 2.43 -16.59 -13.73
N TRP A 390 1.26 -17.08 -13.35
CA TRP A 390 0.12 -17.28 -14.25
C TRP A 390 -0.92 -16.15 -14.14
N ASP A 391 -0.67 -15.15 -13.30
CA ASP A 391 -1.33 -13.86 -13.40
C ASP A 391 -0.78 -13.12 -14.63
N PRO A 392 -1.64 -12.61 -15.54
CA PRO A 392 -1.19 -11.90 -16.74
C PRO A 392 -0.24 -10.72 -16.47
N TYR A 393 -0.32 -10.11 -15.29
CA TYR A 393 0.46 -8.92 -14.91
C TYR A 393 1.71 -9.24 -14.10
N TYR A 394 2.01 -10.52 -13.93
CA TYR A 394 3.17 -10.93 -13.18
C TYR A 394 4.45 -10.46 -13.85
N SER A 395 5.28 -9.77 -13.08
CA SER A 395 6.68 -9.55 -13.40
C SER A 395 7.50 -9.87 -12.16
N VAL A 396 8.57 -10.65 -12.35
CA VAL A 396 9.42 -11.11 -11.25
C VAL A 396 9.80 -9.95 -10.34
N GLY A 397 9.50 -10.08 -9.05
CA GLY A 397 9.86 -9.10 -8.04
C GLY A 397 9.03 -7.81 -8.02
N ARG A 398 7.89 -7.74 -8.74
CA ARG A 398 6.96 -6.59 -8.63
C ARG A 398 6.44 -6.38 -7.21
N ASN A 399 6.40 -7.46 -6.45
CA ASN A 399 5.94 -7.49 -5.08
C ASN A 399 7.06 -7.29 -4.06
N ILE A 400 8.29 -6.90 -4.45
CA ILE A 400 9.42 -6.66 -3.51
C ILE A 400 9.35 -5.26 -2.89
N ASN A 401 8.86 -4.28 -3.64
CA ASN A 401 8.78 -2.90 -3.19
C ASN A 401 7.33 -2.43 -3.23
N PRO A 402 6.93 -1.50 -2.34
CA PRO A 402 5.64 -0.85 -2.46
C PRO A 402 5.52 -0.04 -3.77
N THR A 403 4.28 0.24 -4.20
CA THR A 403 4.01 1.07 -5.40
C THR A 403 4.72 2.44 -5.38
N VAL A 404 5.11 2.99 -6.54
CA VAL A 404 5.87 4.28 -6.64
C VAL A 404 5.05 5.51 -6.21
N ALA A 405 3.72 5.44 -6.28
CA ALA A 405 2.78 6.41 -5.70
C ALA A 405 2.96 6.60 -4.18
N ASN A 406 3.63 5.62 -3.56
CA ASN A 406 3.75 5.43 -2.13
C ASN A 406 4.93 6.15 -1.48
N MET A 407 5.54 7.12 -2.16
CA MET A 407 6.69 7.83 -1.59
C MET A 407 6.68 9.33 -1.80
N LEU A 408 5.83 9.90 -2.65
CA LEU A 408 5.84 11.36 -2.81
C LEU A 408 5.28 12.03 -1.55
N GLY A 409 6.19 12.52 -0.70
CA GLY A 409 5.85 13.31 0.49
C GLY A 409 5.67 12.53 1.79
N GLN A 410 6.14 11.28 1.89
CA GLN A 410 5.94 10.45 3.07
C GLN A 410 7.27 10.14 3.73
N TYR A 411 7.45 10.62 4.95
CA TYR A 411 8.71 10.52 5.66
C TYR A 411 8.63 9.38 6.68
N PRO A 412 9.41 8.30 6.53
CA PRO A 412 9.28 7.13 7.38
C PRO A 412 9.79 7.43 8.79
N ALA A 413 9.06 7.00 9.82
CA ALA A 413 9.46 7.15 11.21
C ALA A 413 8.68 6.21 12.14
N THR A 414 9.13 6.09 13.40
CA THR A 414 8.46 5.31 14.45
C THR A 414 6.99 5.69 14.61
N TYR A 415 6.71 6.99 14.62
CA TYR A 415 5.36 7.54 14.54
C TYR A 415 5.25 8.38 13.28
N SER A 416 4.52 7.88 12.30
CA SER A 416 4.05 8.63 11.14
C SER A 416 2.51 8.66 11.19
N PHE A 417 1.89 9.71 10.68
CA PHE A 417 0.42 9.82 10.68
C PHE A 417 -0.20 9.21 9.41
N GLU A 418 0.59 8.40 8.72
CA GLU A 418 0.27 7.79 7.43
C GLU A 418 -0.89 6.77 7.54
N SER A 419 -1.02 6.11 8.68
CA SER A 419 -2.15 5.21 8.98
C SER A 419 -3.43 5.93 9.38
N ASP A 420 -3.39 7.25 9.58
CA ASP A 420 -4.49 7.99 10.18
C ASP A 420 -5.43 8.57 9.11
N LEU A 421 -6.74 8.56 9.39
CA LEU A 421 -7.76 9.05 8.46
C LEU A 421 -7.76 10.59 8.38
N VAL A 422 -7.64 11.11 7.16
CA VAL A 422 -7.74 12.54 6.85
C VAL A 422 -9.11 13.09 7.29
N GLN A 423 -9.11 14.27 7.93
CA GLN A 423 -10.30 14.97 8.47
C GLN A 423 -11.02 14.32 9.69
N THR A 424 -10.35 13.48 10.47
CA THR A 424 -10.84 13.13 11.82
C THR A 424 -10.71 14.32 12.78
N SER A 425 -11.69 15.24 12.80
CA SER A 425 -11.73 16.30 13.82
C SER A 425 -12.36 15.78 15.12
N GLY A 426 -11.58 15.63 16.19
CA GLY A 426 -12.08 15.21 17.50
C GLY A 426 -12.56 16.37 18.38
N THR A 427 -13.67 16.18 19.10
CA THR A 427 -13.89 16.90 20.38
C THR A 427 -13.11 16.19 21.50
N VAL A 428 -12.85 16.82 22.65
CA VAL A 428 -12.01 16.31 23.78
C VAL A 428 -12.24 14.83 24.15
N SER A 429 -13.43 14.26 23.89
CA SER A 429 -13.75 12.85 24.17
C SER A 429 -13.38 11.84 23.06
N GLY A 430 -12.92 12.29 21.89
CA GLY A 430 -12.61 11.45 20.73
C GLY A 430 -11.24 11.73 20.08
N ILE A 431 -10.32 12.35 20.83
CA ILE A 431 -8.94 12.65 20.36
C ILE A 431 -7.99 11.48 20.62
N ILE A 432 -8.23 10.73 21.70
CA ILE A 432 -7.54 9.46 21.99
C ILE A 432 -8.06 8.45 20.94
N GLY A 433 -7.23 8.11 19.96
CA GLY A 433 -7.59 7.27 18.81
C GLY A 433 -7.64 7.97 17.44
N ILE A 434 -7.28 9.26 17.35
CA ILE A 434 -7.00 9.91 16.05
C ILE A 434 -5.68 9.40 15.47
N SER A 435 -4.71 9.12 16.34
CA SER A 435 -3.40 8.59 16.02
C SER A 435 -2.88 7.79 17.21
N ASP A 436 -2.12 6.73 16.95
CA ASP A 436 -1.44 5.94 17.99
C ASP A 436 -0.31 6.72 18.69
N TYR A 437 0.06 7.89 18.16
CA TYR A 437 0.95 8.85 18.82
C TYR A 437 0.31 9.56 20.03
N ILE A 438 -1.01 9.76 20.06
CA ILE A 438 -1.65 10.67 21.02
C ILE A 438 -2.25 9.90 22.20
N ASP A 439 -1.55 9.92 23.33
CA ASP A 439 -2.05 9.33 24.58
C ASP A 439 -2.97 10.29 25.36
N HIS A 440 -2.70 11.59 25.28
CA HIS A 440 -3.50 12.61 25.94
C HIS A 440 -3.54 13.91 25.16
N ALA A 441 -4.68 14.61 25.20
CA ALA A 441 -4.81 15.94 24.60
C ALA A 441 -5.61 16.89 25.49
N VAL A 442 -5.20 18.15 25.50
CA VAL A 442 -5.85 19.24 26.23
C VAL A 442 -6.31 20.30 25.22
N LEU A 443 -7.63 20.45 25.05
CA LEU A 443 -8.25 21.55 24.30
C LEU A 443 -8.83 22.58 25.28
N SER A 444 -8.00 23.51 25.76
CA SER A 444 -8.49 24.49 26.74
C SER A 444 -9.45 25.52 26.12
N GLY A 445 -9.47 25.64 24.79
CA GLY A 445 -10.37 26.48 23.98
C GLY A 445 -11.82 26.00 23.83
N GLY A 446 -12.15 24.78 24.29
CA GLY A 446 -13.48 24.19 24.11
C GLY A 446 -13.75 23.76 22.66
N ALA A 447 -15.00 23.74 22.22
CA ALA A 447 -15.48 23.19 20.93
C ALA A 447 -14.94 23.90 19.66
N TYR A 448 -14.00 24.83 19.79
CA TYR A 448 -13.44 25.58 18.68
C TYR A 448 -12.04 25.12 18.29
N SER A 449 -11.22 24.61 19.21
CA SER A 449 -9.86 24.15 18.89
C SER A 449 -9.87 22.68 18.45
N THR A 450 -8.95 22.29 17.56
CA THR A 450 -8.94 20.96 16.93
C THR A 450 -7.56 20.29 17.01
N VAL A 451 -7.59 18.96 17.02
CA VAL A 451 -6.48 18.08 16.62
C VAL A 451 -7.00 17.27 15.45
N SER A 452 -6.26 17.22 14.34
CA SER A 452 -6.66 16.56 13.11
C SER A 452 -5.46 16.14 12.27
N ILE A 453 -5.68 15.28 11.28
CA ILE A 453 -4.69 14.94 10.26
C ILE A 453 -4.95 15.77 9.01
N ALA A 454 -4.01 16.66 8.67
CA ALA A 454 -4.02 17.46 7.46
C ALA A 454 -3.56 16.61 6.27
N GLN A 455 -4.21 16.78 5.11
CA GLN A 455 -3.90 15.97 3.93
C GLN A 455 -2.47 16.18 3.42
N GLU A 456 -2.01 17.43 3.38
CA GLU A 456 -0.68 17.80 2.91
C GLU A 456 -0.23 19.14 3.53
N ILE A 457 1.02 19.22 3.98
CA ILE A 457 1.72 20.45 4.40
C ILE A 457 3.15 20.39 3.87
N ASP A 458 3.59 21.42 3.14
CA ASP A 458 4.96 21.50 2.61
C ASP A 458 5.44 20.28 1.81
N GLY A 459 4.51 19.64 1.08
CA GLY A 459 4.79 18.41 0.36
C GLY A 459 4.87 17.16 1.25
N HIS A 460 4.76 17.27 2.58
CA HIS A 460 4.51 16.14 3.46
C HIS A 460 3.02 15.78 3.42
N ARG A 461 2.70 14.49 3.30
CA ARG A 461 1.31 14.00 3.35
C ARG A 461 0.96 13.56 4.78
N LYS A 462 -0.33 13.63 5.12
CA LYS A 462 -0.88 13.21 6.43
C LYS A 462 -0.06 13.74 7.60
N VAL A 463 -0.25 15.02 7.90
CA VAL A 463 0.52 15.74 8.93
C VAL A 463 -0.38 16.00 10.14
N LEU A 464 0.11 15.74 11.36
CA LEU A 464 -0.63 16.07 12.57
C LEU A 464 -0.75 17.58 12.72
N GLU A 465 -1.98 18.08 12.76
CA GLU A 465 -2.30 19.49 12.90
C GLU A 465 -3.02 19.77 14.23
N LEU A 466 -2.42 20.61 15.06
CA LEU A 466 -3.04 21.19 16.25
C LEU A 466 -3.47 22.62 15.93
N THR A 467 -4.78 22.89 15.86
CA THR A 467 -5.28 24.25 15.59
C THR A 467 -5.96 24.88 16.78
N ASN A 468 -5.51 26.08 17.16
CA ASN A 468 -6.11 26.85 18.22
C ASN A 468 -7.00 27.99 17.69
N TYR A 469 -8.31 27.79 17.72
CA TYR A 469 -9.31 28.83 17.43
C TYR A 469 -9.83 29.52 18.71
N GLY A 470 -9.20 29.25 19.86
CA GLY A 470 -9.65 29.69 21.17
C GLY A 470 -9.59 31.21 21.40
N THR A 471 -10.12 31.67 22.54
CA THR A 471 -9.94 33.04 23.04
C THR A 471 -8.57 33.22 23.72
N ALA A 472 -8.27 34.38 24.29
CA ALA A 472 -7.08 34.54 25.14
C ALA A 472 -7.03 33.47 26.25
N ASP A 473 -5.82 33.07 26.64
CA ASP A 473 -5.49 32.00 27.60
C ASP A 473 -5.92 30.58 27.17
N LYS A 474 -6.15 30.35 25.88
CA LYS A 474 -6.55 29.04 25.32
C LYS A 474 -5.47 28.47 24.44
N TYR A 475 -5.32 27.15 24.47
CA TYR A 475 -4.28 26.38 23.80
C TYR A 475 -4.76 24.96 23.49
N VAL A 476 -4.03 24.32 22.58
CA VAL A 476 -4.09 22.90 22.25
C VAL A 476 -2.75 22.27 22.63
N THR A 477 -2.81 21.15 23.33
CA THR A 477 -1.63 20.34 23.64
C THR A 477 -1.93 18.89 23.36
N VAL A 478 -0.97 18.18 22.77
CA VAL A 478 -0.95 16.71 22.69
C VAL A 478 0.26 16.19 23.45
N TYR A 479 0.10 15.05 24.11
CA TYR A 479 1.12 14.33 24.84
C TYR A 479 1.28 12.93 24.26
N ASN A 480 2.52 12.50 24.17
CA ASN A 480 2.92 11.12 23.92
C ASN A 480 3.72 10.64 25.13
N TYR A 481 3.26 9.54 25.72
CA TYR A 481 3.86 8.87 26.88
C TYR A 481 4.50 7.57 26.41
N PHE A 482 5.71 7.28 26.88
CA PHE A 482 6.47 6.09 26.51
C PHE A 482 7.19 5.51 27.73
N GLU A 483 7.69 4.28 27.59
CA GLU A 483 8.54 3.69 28.62
C GLU A 483 9.78 4.54 28.83
N ASN A 484 10.23 4.65 30.09
CA ASN A 484 11.32 5.56 30.46
C ASN A 484 12.64 5.22 29.76
N GLN A 485 13.19 6.17 28.99
CA GLN A 485 14.36 5.98 28.13
C GLN A 485 15.64 6.66 28.64
N MET A 486 16.74 5.91 28.59
CA MET A 486 18.07 6.41 28.93
C MET A 486 18.83 6.87 27.68
N ASN A 487 19.20 8.15 27.67
CA ASN A 487 19.91 8.80 26.55
C ASN A 487 19.19 8.70 25.18
N PRO A 488 17.90 9.10 25.10
CA PRO A 488 17.14 8.98 23.86
C PRO A 488 17.60 9.96 22.77
N THR A 489 17.41 9.55 21.52
CA THR A 489 17.39 10.45 20.35
C THR A 489 15.98 10.52 19.78
N PHE A 490 15.55 11.74 19.44
CA PHE A 490 14.30 12.04 18.76
C PHE A 490 14.60 12.74 17.43
N GLU A 491 13.91 12.38 16.36
CA GLU A 491 13.93 13.09 15.08
C GLU A 491 12.50 13.36 14.63
N PHE A 492 12.16 14.56 14.18
CA PHE A 492 10.80 14.89 13.74
C PHE A 492 10.77 16.10 12.83
N TRP A 493 9.70 16.23 12.04
CA TRP A 493 9.39 17.47 11.32
C TRP A 493 8.43 18.33 12.11
N TRP A 494 8.74 19.62 12.23
CA TRP A 494 7.94 20.59 12.94
C TRP A 494 7.65 21.79 12.03
N GLY A 495 6.39 22.26 12.03
CA GLY A 495 5.98 23.44 11.29
C GLY A 495 4.96 24.26 12.05
N VAL A 496 4.77 25.50 11.58
CA VAL A 496 3.84 26.47 12.17
C VAL A 496 3.06 27.21 11.09
N SER A 497 1.79 27.53 11.30
CA SER A 497 0.98 28.22 10.28
C SER A 497 1.27 29.72 10.15
N SER A 498 1.98 30.29 11.11
CA SER A 498 2.38 31.69 11.12
C SER A 498 3.57 31.91 12.05
N ILE A 499 4.58 32.62 11.57
CA ILE A 499 5.74 33.05 12.38
C ILE A 499 5.52 34.42 13.04
N VAL A 500 4.52 35.20 12.60
CA VAL A 500 4.35 36.59 13.04
C VAL A 500 3.61 36.69 14.37
N GLY A 501 4.36 36.90 15.46
CA GLY A 501 3.80 37.11 16.80
C GLY A 501 3.00 35.92 17.32
N LYS A 502 3.44 34.70 16.97
CA LYS A 502 2.89 33.41 17.40
C LYS A 502 3.98 32.55 18.00
N VAL A 503 3.58 31.63 18.87
CA VAL A 503 4.51 30.77 19.61
C VAL A 503 4.03 29.32 19.62
N SER A 504 4.96 28.39 19.42
CA SER A 504 4.76 26.95 19.61
C SER A 504 5.87 26.36 20.47
N TYR A 505 5.54 25.35 21.28
CA TYR A 505 6.50 24.64 22.12
C TYR A 505 6.46 23.13 21.89
N ILE A 506 7.64 22.50 22.02
CA ILE A 506 7.80 21.07 22.20
C ILE A 506 8.61 20.83 23.47
N GLY A 507 8.14 19.95 24.36
CA GLY A 507 8.79 19.69 25.64
C GLY A 507 9.00 18.21 25.92
N PHE A 508 10.08 17.88 26.64
CA PHE A 508 10.48 16.51 27.01
C PHE A 508 10.61 16.39 28.54
N TYR A 509 10.08 15.32 29.13
CA TYR A 509 9.92 15.16 30.58
C TYR A 509 10.35 13.79 31.11
N ASP A 510 10.64 13.77 32.41
CA ASP A 510 10.65 12.59 33.29
C ASP A 510 9.64 12.83 34.41
N GLY A 511 8.46 12.23 34.29
CA GLY A 511 7.33 12.43 35.19
C GLY A 511 6.88 13.89 35.28
N VAL A 512 7.38 14.63 36.27
CA VAL A 512 7.05 16.06 36.49
C VAL A 512 8.22 17.01 36.20
N ASN A 513 9.41 16.47 35.90
CA ASN A 513 10.61 17.26 35.68
C ASN A 513 10.79 17.50 34.18
N GLN A 514 10.79 18.77 33.77
CA GLN A 514 11.06 19.15 32.38
C GLN A 514 12.56 19.11 32.11
N LEU A 515 12.96 18.46 31.03
CA LEU A 515 14.36 18.26 30.66
C LEU A 515 14.82 19.24 29.60
N VAL A 516 14.03 19.31 28.53
CA VAL A 516 14.28 20.17 27.37
C VAL A 516 12.96 20.82 26.99
N GLN A 517 13.02 22.10 26.64
CA GLN A 517 11.93 22.79 25.97
C GLN A 517 12.47 23.50 24.74
N LEU A 518 11.89 23.18 23.59
CA LEU A 518 12.16 23.84 22.32
C LEU A 518 11.00 24.79 21.99
N GLY A 519 11.32 25.90 21.34
CA GLY A 519 10.37 26.95 21.00
C GLY A 519 10.58 27.49 19.60
N VAL A 520 9.47 27.80 18.93
CA VAL A 520 9.44 28.76 17.81
C VAL A 520 8.87 30.05 18.38
N ILE A 521 9.76 31.02 18.64
CA ILE A 521 9.46 32.27 19.34
C ILE A 521 10.18 33.38 18.59
N ASP A 522 9.59 34.57 18.52
CA ASP A 522 10.19 35.75 17.89
C ASP A 522 10.56 35.60 16.39
N ASN A 523 9.54 35.28 15.58
CA ASN A 523 9.45 35.55 14.14
C ASN A 523 10.19 34.66 13.13
N ASP A 524 10.89 33.59 13.50
CA ASP A 524 11.34 32.48 12.61
C ASP A 524 12.46 31.60 13.21
N ASP A 525 12.95 31.90 14.41
CA ASP A 525 14.06 31.18 15.04
C ASP A 525 13.61 29.87 15.71
N LEU A 526 14.51 28.87 15.75
CA LEU A 526 14.41 27.74 16.67
C LEU A 526 15.21 28.06 17.94
N GLU A 527 14.59 27.94 19.10
CA GLU A 527 15.19 28.28 20.40
C GLU A 527 15.02 27.16 21.44
N TYR A 528 15.80 27.22 22.53
CA TYR A 528 15.61 26.42 23.74
C TYR A 528 15.51 27.29 25.00
N ASP A 529 14.79 26.81 26.02
CA ASP A 529 14.76 27.45 27.34
C ASP A 529 15.95 26.98 28.20
N ASP A 530 16.78 27.91 28.67
CA ASP A 530 17.88 27.63 29.60
C ASP A 530 17.46 27.75 31.08
N GLY A 531 16.17 28.01 31.34
CA GLY A 531 15.58 28.22 32.66
C GLY A 531 15.62 29.68 33.13
N VAL A 532 16.23 30.57 32.36
CA VAL A 532 16.34 32.01 32.61
C VAL A 532 15.82 32.82 31.41
N ALA A 533 16.18 32.41 30.20
CA ALA A 533 15.82 33.04 28.94
C ALA A 533 15.81 32.01 27.80
N TRP A 534 15.12 32.38 26.71
CA TRP A 534 15.21 31.66 25.45
C TRP A 534 16.55 31.95 24.78
N GLN A 535 17.18 30.88 24.30
CA GLN A 535 18.48 30.92 23.64
C GLN A 535 18.32 30.34 22.23
N GLU A 536 18.92 31.02 21.26
CA GLU A 536 18.89 30.61 19.86
C GLU A 536 19.63 29.27 19.65
N ILE A 537 18.94 28.30 19.03
CA ILE A 537 19.57 27.13 18.42
C ILE A 537 20.02 27.47 17.00
N LYS A 538 19.11 28.07 16.22
CA LYS A 538 19.38 28.48 14.84
C LYS A 538 18.38 29.55 14.40
N ALA A 539 18.89 30.65 13.84
CA ALA A 539 18.07 31.75 13.37
C ALA A 539 17.43 31.52 11.99
N ASN A 540 16.28 32.16 11.74
CA ASN A 540 15.55 32.23 10.47
C ASN A 540 15.27 30.86 9.83
N VAL A 541 14.82 29.90 10.65
CA VAL A 541 14.63 28.51 10.24
C VAL A 541 13.20 28.23 9.80
N PHE A 542 12.22 28.79 10.50
CA PHE A 542 10.81 28.54 10.25
C PHE A 542 10.22 29.53 9.24
N ALA A 543 9.38 29.01 8.36
CA ALA A 543 8.46 29.81 7.55
C ALA A 543 7.03 29.29 7.74
N ALA A 544 6.05 30.16 7.51
CA ALA A 544 4.65 29.79 7.65
C ALA A 544 4.28 28.65 6.68
N GLY A 545 3.82 27.52 7.23
CA GLY A 545 3.42 26.33 6.47
C GLY A 545 4.58 25.51 5.92
N VAL A 546 5.82 25.77 6.35
CA VAL A 546 7.03 25.02 5.98
C VAL A 546 7.44 24.13 7.14
N LEU A 547 7.79 22.88 6.84
CA LEU A 547 8.24 21.90 7.82
C LEU A 547 9.77 21.94 7.95
N VAL A 548 10.25 21.82 9.18
CA VAL A 548 11.67 21.85 9.54
C VAL A 548 12.01 20.56 10.26
N HIS A 549 13.04 19.86 9.81
CA HIS A 549 13.51 18.65 10.47
C HIS A 549 14.38 19.01 11.68
N VAL A 550 14.07 18.40 12.82
CA VAL A 550 14.77 18.61 14.08
C VAL A 550 15.22 17.24 14.60
N LYS A 551 16.50 17.12 14.94
CA LYS A 551 17.04 15.99 15.70
C LYS A 551 17.52 16.46 17.07
N LEU A 552 17.03 15.84 18.12
CA LEU A 552 17.41 16.09 19.52
C LEU A 552 18.04 14.85 20.13
N VAL A 553 19.28 14.97 20.60
CA VAL A 553 20.00 13.90 21.30
C VAL A 553 20.12 14.29 22.78
N ILE A 554 19.44 13.57 23.67
CA ILE A 554 19.50 13.83 25.11
C ILE A 554 20.51 12.85 25.73
N ASN A 555 21.46 13.36 26.51
CA ASN A 555 22.49 12.58 27.18
C ASN A 555 22.44 12.81 28.69
N LEU A 556 21.76 11.91 29.39
CA LEU A 556 21.57 11.92 30.83
C LEU A 556 22.86 11.59 31.60
N ASN A 557 23.82 10.90 30.98
CA ASN A 557 25.13 10.65 31.62
C ASN A 557 25.95 11.94 31.79
N THR A 558 25.72 12.91 30.93
CA THR A 558 26.40 14.22 30.94
C THR A 558 25.48 15.37 31.33
N SER A 559 24.21 15.08 31.61
CA SER A 559 23.15 16.06 31.86
C SER A 559 23.12 17.15 30.77
N SER A 560 23.19 16.74 29.50
CA SER A 560 23.22 17.67 28.37
C SER A 560 22.43 17.18 27.16
N PHE A 561 22.19 18.06 26.19
CA PHE A 561 21.60 17.72 24.90
C PHE A 561 22.34 18.38 23.73
N ASP A 562 22.21 17.75 22.56
CA ASP A 562 22.61 18.28 21.25
C ASP A 562 21.36 18.45 20.38
N CYS A 563 21.32 19.48 19.55
CA CYS A 563 20.21 19.70 18.62
C CYS A 563 20.72 20.02 17.21
N TYR A 564 20.13 19.35 16.22
CA TYR A 564 20.39 19.52 14.81
C TYR A 564 19.12 20.02 14.11
N VAL A 565 19.30 20.81 13.06
CA VAL A 565 18.22 21.41 12.26
C VAL A 565 18.52 21.18 10.80
N ASN A 566 17.63 20.47 10.11
CA ASN A 566 17.80 20.02 8.71
C ASN A 566 19.14 19.31 8.49
N GLY A 567 19.47 18.36 9.37
CA GLY A 567 20.73 17.60 9.34
C GLY A 567 21.98 18.35 9.86
N GLU A 568 21.93 19.68 9.99
CA GLU A 568 23.07 20.48 10.45
C GLU A 568 23.07 20.68 11.97
N LEU A 569 24.23 20.54 12.62
CA LEU A 569 24.38 20.79 14.06
C LEU A 569 24.10 22.27 14.40
N GLY A 570 23.10 22.52 15.26
CA GLY A 570 22.78 23.85 15.78
C GLY A 570 23.51 24.11 17.10
N VAL A 571 23.28 23.27 18.11
CA VAL A 571 23.89 23.38 19.44
C VAL A 571 24.38 22.02 19.95
N VAL A 572 25.39 22.04 20.82
CA VAL A 572 26.06 20.84 21.35
C VAL A 572 26.39 21.00 22.84
N GLY A 573 26.14 19.97 23.62
CA GLY A 573 26.47 19.88 25.03
C GLY A 573 25.74 20.90 25.89
N ILE A 574 24.52 21.27 25.54
CA ILE A 574 23.71 22.24 26.28
C ILE A 574 23.18 21.59 27.56
N PRO A 575 23.31 22.23 28.74
CA PRO A 575 22.76 21.68 29.99
C PRO A 575 21.25 21.46 29.93
N LEU A 576 20.77 20.38 30.54
CA LEU A 576 19.33 20.15 30.72
C LEU A 576 18.75 21.14 31.74
N LEU A 577 17.44 21.41 31.66
CA LEU A 577 16.73 22.27 32.61
C LEU A 577 16.74 21.70 34.05
N ASN A 578 16.78 20.37 34.19
CA ASN A 578 16.82 19.67 35.47
C ASN A 578 17.82 18.51 35.44
N ASP A 579 18.69 18.42 36.47
CA ASP A 579 19.79 17.45 36.57
C ASP A 579 19.43 16.12 37.27
N PHE A 580 18.18 15.95 37.74
CA PHE A 580 17.73 14.78 38.52
C PHE A 580 16.73 13.95 37.72
N VAL A 581 17.21 12.97 36.96
CA VAL A 581 16.35 12.20 36.06
C VAL A 581 16.85 10.79 35.82
N ASP A 582 15.91 9.84 35.89
CA ASP A 582 16.13 8.41 35.72
C ASP A 582 15.85 7.99 34.25
N GLY A 583 15.40 8.92 33.40
CA GLY A 583 15.20 8.74 31.96
C GLY A 583 14.36 9.88 31.35
N VAL A 584 13.77 9.65 30.18
CA VAL A 584 12.73 10.49 29.56
C VAL A 584 11.52 9.61 29.29
N ASP A 585 10.32 10.04 29.67
CA ASP A 585 9.10 9.24 29.58
C ASP A 585 7.96 9.92 28.81
N SER A 586 8.14 11.19 28.41
CA SER A 586 7.10 11.91 27.69
C SER A 586 7.58 13.07 26.84
N MET A 587 6.84 13.31 25.76
CA MET A 587 6.95 14.44 24.85
C MET A 587 5.59 15.14 24.74
N TYR A 588 5.57 16.47 24.64
CA TYR A 588 4.35 17.21 24.28
C TYR A 588 4.60 18.20 23.16
N VAL A 589 3.53 18.51 22.41
CA VAL A 589 3.48 19.61 21.42
C VAL A 589 2.34 20.55 21.79
N LEU A 590 2.58 21.86 21.75
CA LEU A 590 1.66 22.89 22.27
C LEU A 590 1.56 24.12 21.36
N THR A 591 0.33 24.56 21.10
CA THR A 591 0.01 25.93 20.61
C THR A 591 -0.03 26.88 21.80
N HIS A 592 0.56 28.06 21.72
CA HIS A 592 0.68 28.93 22.90
C HIS A 592 -0.67 29.55 23.35
N PRO A 593 -0.91 29.73 24.68
CA PRO A 593 -2.20 30.17 25.22
C PRO A 593 -2.74 31.52 24.72
N ASN A 594 -1.87 32.36 24.17
CA ASN A 594 -2.26 33.70 23.69
C ASN A 594 -2.47 33.76 22.17
N ASP A 595 -2.31 32.65 21.47
CA ASP A 595 -2.29 32.61 20.01
C ASP A 595 -3.54 32.02 19.41
N ARG A 596 -4.29 32.87 18.71
CA ARG A 596 -5.56 32.55 18.05
C ARG A 596 -5.35 32.33 16.56
N ASP A 597 -6.17 31.48 15.95
CA ASP A 597 -6.14 31.13 14.53
C ASP A 597 -4.73 30.68 14.12
N TYR A 598 -4.18 29.77 14.91
CA TYR A 598 -2.79 29.32 14.80
C TYR A 598 -2.72 27.80 14.83
N SER A 599 -1.98 27.23 13.89
CA SER A 599 -1.77 25.79 13.78
C SER A 599 -0.30 25.44 13.97
N VAL A 600 -0.08 24.29 14.59
CA VAL A 600 1.23 23.65 14.74
C VAL A 600 1.15 22.30 14.05
N TYR A 601 2.20 21.98 13.29
CA TYR A 601 2.32 20.79 12.48
C TYR A 601 3.42 19.90 13.03
N LEU A 602 3.17 18.60 13.15
CA LEU A 602 4.18 17.59 13.47
C LEU A 602 4.09 16.48 12.44
N ASP A 603 5.23 15.98 11.98
CA ASP A 603 5.31 14.81 11.10
C ASP A 603 6.53 13.93 11.40
N ALA A 604 6.43 12.66 11.05
CA ALA A 604 7.48 11.64 11.04
C ALA A 604 8.42 11.67 12.26
N LEU A 605 7.88 11.36 13.45
CA LEU A 605 8.66 11.29 14.69
C LEU A 605 9.37 9.92 14.82
N GLY A 606 10.68 9.90 14.67
CA GLY A 606 11.56 8.74 14.90
C GLY A 606 12.18 8.78 16.30
N VAL A 607 12.28 7.61 16.95
CA VAL A 607 12.84 7.49 18.30
C VAL A 607 13.84 6.35 18.42
N SER A 608 14.94 6.57 19.13
CA SER A 608 16.10 5.64 19.13
C SER A 608 15.94 4.30 19.82
N TRP A 609 14.78 4.03 20.42
CA TRP A 609 14.46 2.76 21.07
C TRP A 609 13.42 1.95 20.29
N ASP A 610 13.02 2.44 19.12
CA ASP A 610 12.38 1.61 18.10
C ASP A 610 13.46 0.80 17.40
N ASP A 611 13.27 -0.52 17.30
CA ASP A 611 14.22 -1.43 16.67
C ASP A 611 14.43 -1.13 15.18
N ASN A 612 13.49 -0.41 14.55
CA ASN A 612 13.56 0.01 13.15
C ASN A 612 14.09 1.43 12.95
N TYR A 613 14.47 2.14 14.02
CA TYR A 613 15.00 3.49 13.90
C TYR A 613 16.41 3.48 13.32
N LEU A 614 16.61 4.12 12.15
CA LEU A 614 17.92 4.54 11.69
C LEU A 614 17.99 6.07 11.65
N ILE A 615 19.17 6.59 11.99
CA ILE A 615 19.41 8.03 12.05
C ILE A 615 19.20 8.64 10.66
N GLY A 616 18.31 9.63 10.57
CA GLY A 616 18.03 10.35 9.33
C GLY A 616 17.07 9.64 8.37
N ASP A 617 16.47 8.50 8.74
CA ASP A 617 15.45 7.83 7.92
C ASP A 617 14.28 8.75 7.60
N ASN A 618 13.89 9.56 8.59
CA ASN A 618 12.82 10.53 8.45
C ASN A 618 13.28 11.86 7.85
N LEU A 619 14.53 12.06 7.41
CA LEU A 619 14.99 13.31 6.80
C LEU A 619 14.65 13.38 5.30
N HIS A 620 14.45 12.24 4.64
CA HIS A 620 14.10 12.16 3.23
C HIS A 620 13.02 11.11 3.00
N TYR A 621 11.99 11.47 2.22
CA TYR A 621 10.88 10.57 1.87
C TYR A 621 11.27 9.36 0.99
N ASN A 622 12.52 9.29 0.53
CA ASN A 622 13.03 8.36 -0.49
C ASN A 622 14.28 7.59 -0.02
N ASN A 623 14.44 7.31 1.27
CA ASN A 623 15.59 6.53 1.75
C ASN A 623 15.36 5.03 1.56
N PHE A 624 16.05 4.46 0.57
CA PHE A 624 16.16 3.02 0.37
C PHE A 624 17.51 2.51 0.90
N LEU A 625 17.54 1.27 1.38
CA LEU A 625 18.77 0.47 1.40
C LEU A 625 19.18 0.23 -0.06
N GLY A 626 20.38 0.66 -0.46
CA GLY A 626 20.84 0.62 -1.84
C GLY A 626 20.75 -0.78 -2.46
N SER A 627 20.07 -0.88 -3.61
CA SER A 627 20.17 -2.01 -4.54
C SER A 627 20.81 -1.54 -5.86
N GLU A 628 21.39 -2.46 -6.64
CA GLU A 628 22.32 -2.21 -7.77
C GLU A 628 21.77 -1.34 -8.93
N THR A 629 20.52 -0.86 -8.88
CA THR A 629 19.87 -0.07 -9.94
C THR A 629 19.71 1.42 -9.62
N PHE A 630 20.30 1.92 -8.53
CA PHE A 630 19.98 3.24 -7.96
C PHE A 630 20.65 4.47 -8.63
N GLU A 631 21.65 4.28 -9.49
CA GLU A 631 22.56 5.36 -9.93
C GLU A 631 21.98 6.39 -10.94
N ASN A 632 20.72 6.27 -11.37
CA ASN A 632 20.16 7.17 -12.38
C ASN A 632 19.14 8.20 -11.87
N TYR A 633 18.81 8.23 -10.58
CA TYR A 633 17.61 8.96 -10.13
C TYR A 633 17.80 10.00 -9.01
N ASN A 634 19.01 10.18 -8.46
CA ASN A 634 19.26 11.24 -7.48
C ASN A 634 20.63 11.91 -7.68
N GLN A 635 20.64 13.21 -7.99
CA GLN A 635 21.83 14.05 -7.79
C GLN A 635 21.88 14.42 -6.30
N THR A 636 22.59 13.65 -5.49
CA THR A 636 22.92 14.03 -4.11
C THR A 636 24.25 14.80 -4.06
N TYR A 637 24.39 15.66 -3.05
CA TYR A 637 25.63 16.40 -2.82
C TYR A 637 26.72 15.46 -2.27
N PRO A 638 28.01 15.75 -2.50
CA PRO A 638 29.10 14.91 -2.02
C PRO A 638 29.12 14.82 -0.48
N GLY A 639 28.93 13.62 0.08
CA GLY A 639 29.11 13.35 1.52
C GLY A 639 27.99 12.55 2.20
N ASP A 640 26.81 12.45 1.59
CA ASP A 640 25.61 11.89 2.23
C ASP A 640 25.22 10.51 1.66
N TYR A 641 26.09 9.51 1.81
CA TYR A 641 25.78 8.11 1.49
C TYR A 641 25.94 7.21 2.70
N TYR A 642 24.87 6.52 3.11
CA TYR A 642 24.97 5.36 3.99
C TYR A 642 25.18 4.09 3.16
N GLY A 643 26.40 3.56 3.29
CA GLY A 643 26.94 2.39 2.58
C GLY A 643 28.47 2.28 2.70
N THR A 644 29.17 3.30 3.23
CA THR A 644 30.63 3.37 3.18
C THR A 644 31.37 3.41 4.52
N GLU A 645 30.75 3.14 5.67
CA GLU A 645 31.54 2.94 6.91
C GLU A 645 32.46 1.70 6.88
N SER A 646 32.46 0.93 5.78
CA SER A 646 33.41 -0.16 5.52
C SER A 646 34.65 0.22 4.71
N PHE A 647 34.81 1.46 4.21
CA PHE A 647 35.96 1.81 3.36
C PHE A 647 36.62 3.14 3.75
N ASP A 648 37.62 3.04 4.63
CA ASP A 648 38.58 4.12 4.93
C ASP A 648 39.64 4.19 3.83
N TYR A 649 39.32 4.80 2.67
CA TYR A 649 40.34 5.31 1.73
C TYR A 649 39.87 6.60 1.05
N TYR A 650 40.64 7.66 1.28
CA TYR A 650 40.56 8.97 0.64
C TYR A 650 40.16 8.92 -0.84
N THR A 651 39.02 9.54 -1.18
CA THR A 651 38.49 9.65 -2.54
C THR A 651 39.17 10.78 -3.32
N GLU A 652 39.54 10.52 -4.58
CA GLU A 652 39.90 11.58 -5.54
C GLU A 652 38.60 12.18 -6.12
N SER A 653 38.60 13.47 -6.53
CA SER A 653 37.40 14.06 -7.13
C SER A 653 37.10 13.43 -8.49
N ASP A 654 35.80 13.31 -8.79
CA ASP A 654 35.26 12.92 -10.10
C ASP A 654 35.41 11.43 -10.47
N VAL A 655 35.57 10.53 -9.49
CA VAL A 655 35.56 9.07 -9.69
C VAL A 655 34.42 8.43 -8.88
N TYR A 656 33.56 7.69 -9.56
CA TYR A 656 32.42 6.95 -8.98
C TYR A 656 32.83 5.50 -8.74
N TYR A 657 32.54 4.95 -7.56
CA TYR A 657 32.97 3.60 -7.16
C TYR A 657 31.79 2.62 -7.23
N GLY A 658 32.01 1.45 -7.86
CA GLY A 658 31.05 0.33 -7.88
C GLY A 658 31.74 -0.98 -7.47
N THR A 659 30.95 -2.03 -7.21
CA THR A 659 31.41 -3.40 -6.82
C THR A 659 32.39 -4.01 -7.84
N TYR A 660 32.24 -3.65 -9.11
CA TYR A 660 33.21 -3.86 -10.18
C TYR A 660 33.47 -2.51 -10.83
N ASP A 661 34.74 -2.17 -11.06
CA ASP A 661 35.12 -0.96 -11.79
C ASP A 661 36.17 -1.28 -12.87
N PHE A 662 36.45 -0.32 -13.75
CA PHE A 662 37.31 -0.53 -14.92
C PHE A 662 38.77 -0.07 -14.71
N ARG A 663 39.22 0.16 -13.47
CA ARG A 663 40.54 0.77 -13.21
C ARG A 663 41.70 -0.20 -13.34
N ASP A 664 41.47 -1.49 -13.14
CA ASP A 664 42.43 -2.54 -13.43
C ASP A 664 42.33 -3.06 -14.87
N GLU A 665 41.30 -2.62 -15.60
CA GLU A 665 41.15 -2.90 -17.03
C GLU A 665 42.02 -1.98 -17.87
N ALA A 666 42.83 -2.58 -18.75
CA ALA A 666 43.60 -1.82 -19.72
C ALA A 666 42.70 -1.29 -20.84
N ASP A 667 42.98 -0.08 -21.35
CA ASP A 667 42.28 0.47 -22.51
C ASP A 667 42.24 -0.55 -23.67
N GLY A 668 41.02 -0.96 -24.03
CA GLY A 668 40.78 -1.96 -25.08
C GLY A 668 40.56 -3.39 -24.60
N THR A 669 40.40 -3.65 -23.29
CA THR A 669 39.89 -4.93 -22.80
C THR A 669 38.51 -5.23 -23.44
N SER A 670 38.30 -6.48 -23.88
CA SER A 670 37.03 -6.93 -24.44
C SER A 670 36.74 -8.39 -24.11
N GLY A 671 35.46 -8.79 -24.18
CA GLY A 671 35.03 -10.15 -23.91
C GLY A 671 35.13 -10.52 -22.43
N THR A 672 35.37 -11.80 -22.14
CA THR A 672 35.45 -12.34 -20.77
C THR A 672 36.73 -11.96 -20.02
N SER A 673 37.49 -11.01 -20.55
CA SER A 673 38.63 -10.39 -19.86
C SER A 673 38.21 -9.17 -19.06
N ILE A 674 36.96 -8.73 -19.19
CA ILE A 674 36.33 -7.74 -18.33
C ILE A 674 35.75 -8.48 -17.12
N ASP A 675 36.10 -8.06 -15.91
CA ASP A 675 35.86 -8.80 -14.65
C ASP A 675 34.41 -9.21 -14.36
N PHE A 676 33.42 -8.60 -15.00
CA PHE A 676 31.99 -8.94 -14.85
C PHE A 676 31.36 -9.58 -16.10
N VAL A 677 32.14 -9.92 -17.13
CA VAL A 677 31.64 -10.59 -18.35
C VAL A 677 31.92 -12.10 -18.27
N ASP A 678 30.98 -12.85 -17.71
CA ASP A 678 31.14 -14.30 -17.51
C ASP A 678 30.95 -15.15 -18.79
N PHE A 679 30.28 -14.62 -19.81
CA PHE A 679 30.11 -15.33 -21.09
C PHE A 679 29.77 -14.38 -22.25
N VAL A 680 30.30 -14.67 -23.45
CA VAL A 680 29.95 -13.97 -24.70
C VAL A 680 29.32 -14.96 -25.68
N ASN A 681 28.05 -14.79 -26.00
CA ASN A 681 27.38 -15.54 -27.06
C ASN A 681 27.65 -14.84 -28.40
N LEU A 682 28.46 -15.45 -29.28
CA LEU A 682 28.66 -14.95 -30.63
C LEU A 682 27.66 -15.62 -31.59
N TYR A 683 26.58 -14.89 -31.90
CA TYR A 683 25.77 -15.10 -33.10
C TYR A 683 25.64 -13.79 -33.88
#